data_AF-X6C6Z4-F1
#
_entry.id   AF-X6C6Z4-F1
#
_cell.length_a   1.000
_cell.length_b   1.000
_cell.length_c   1.000
_cell.angle_alpha   90.00
_cell.angle_beta   90.00
_cell.angle_gamma   90.00
#
_symmetry.space_group_name_H-M   'P 1'
#
loop_
_entity.id
_entity.type
_entity.pdbx_description
1 polymer ?
#
loop_
_entity_poly.entity_id
_entity_poly.type
_entity_poly.pdbx_seq_one_letter_code
_entity_poly.pdbx_strand_id
1 'polypeptide(L)'
;MAFYLPQFYPFPENDAWWGKGFTEWTNVTKATPLFDGHYQPHLPTELGFYDLRVRETQHEQIALAQQYGVDAFCFHYYWFSGKRLLDKPVDAYLADKSARMPFCLSWANENWTRRWDGAEQHMLISQNYEPGYEISFIESVVPFFRDDRYLRVDGRPILLVYRPQQLPNPAQALEIWREHCRKIGIGEIHLVAALTHGNLDYESLGFDAGVEFPPHNMVVQNINREVTTFDSFRGMFVDYADVAGNYLGRDYRDKKIYRTVVPSWDNTARIRDRAVAMLAATPDNYERWLRAATSRTMVERAPNERLVFINAWNEWAEGCHLEPDRKFGRAFLDATLRVKESKSVLDDVFDRHPFRTDAGTSLAVSSGAIWKADSPVQRFAATKLKIQGMLANAPVAYWVARCGFRAARAAARPIRSLWRRSPFLNNSSSAPTATFPLVLQSVALARAARQVQTRGELFASKNDAILTAYPGRAVTSKSVEVTAGCGATKLDRLKELFAEKSFDAVPFQFGRFLNCVAHSRAIGVITQGGAIIEESIIVYRYVYQDLNLLDYLDEEDGKYILLFNEFKFIDEDVLLPLHSSFAFGHVIFDAIPQILFWENEIKENRLKVVLPNDAPLWVRGILATWGFLPHHFLILPHTPFRFRSAMVCNSLTTGTTYYPNPDSLAQYALQPALPTASETPQLIYLARDRANTYSNRFIDNEPEVISALEALGFTAIDPSKLPYVDQMELFRNAKVIVGAHGSAFANIIWCRPGTKLVDLTPDDWVGYWNDLGITEMWLSRTCTLFSLDYEVVVCRSQMVESPFPGQPHLTQRHVTSQVDTDTLVQRVRALLKVVEL
;
A
#
# COMPACT_ATOMS: atom_id res chain seq x y z
N MET A 1 -20.96 10.92 -4.62
CA MET A 1 -21.81 12.09 -4.27
C MET A 1 -21.18 12.82 -3.09
N ALA A 2 -21.28 14.13 -2.99
CA ALA A 2 -20.74 14.88 -1.84
C ALA A 2 -21.87 15.63 -1.10
N PHE A 3 -21.87 15.57 0.23
CA PHE A 3 -22.74 16.43 1.05
C PHE A 3 -22.34 17.89 0.87
N TYR A 4 -23.32 18.78 0.79
CA TYR A 4 -23.10 20.19 0.49
C TYR A 4 -23.82 21.05 1.52
N LEU A 5 -23.06 21.90 2.20
CA LEU A 5 -23.54 22.86 3.17
C LEU A 5 -23.92 24.16 2.44
N PRO A 6 -25.21 24.55 2.39
CA PRO A 6 -25.67 25.79 1.77
C PRO A 6 -25.45 27.03 2.65
N GLN A 7 -24.47 26.98 3.56
CA GLN A 7 -24.05 28.13 4.36
C GLN A 7 -23.05 28.98 3.55
N PHE A 8 -22.29 29.88 4.16
CA PHE A 8 -21.37 30.84 3.57
C PHE A 8 -22.04 32.10 3.01
N TYR A 9 -23.13 32.54 3.63
CA TYR A 9 -23.66 33.88 3.42
C TYR A 9 -24.33 34.39 4.71
N PRO A 10 -24.30 35.71 4.98
CA PRO A 10 -24.98 36.27 6.14
C PRO A 10 -26.49 36.32 5.91
N PHE A 11 -27.26 36.02 6.96
CA PHE A 11 -28.72 36.14 6.95
C PHE A 11 -29.24 36.58 8.33
N PRO A 12 -30.45 37.17 8.39
CA PRO A 12 -30.91 37.89 9.57
C PRO A 12 -30.87 37.09 10.88
N GLU A 13 -31.29 35.83 10.83
CA GLU A 13 -31.31 34.97 12.01
C GLU A 13 -29.89 34.65 12.51
N ASN A 14 -28.95 34.26 11.64
CA ASN A 14 -27.56 34.06 12.05
C ASN A 14 -26.91 35.34 12.57
N ASP A 15 -27.20 36.48 11.96
CA ASP A 15 -26.71 37.78 12.43
C ASP A 15 -27.22 38.09 13.85
N ALA A 16 -28.49 37.77 14.14
CA ALA A 16 -29.09 37.93 15.45
C ALA A 16 -28.52 36.94 16.49
N TRP A 17 -28.17 35.72 16.08
CA TRP A 17 -27.67 34.68 16.98
C TRP A 17 -26.18 34.77 17.27
N TRP A 18 -25.37 35.14 16.28
CA TRP A 18 -23.90 35.00 16.31
C TRP A 18 -23.15 36.31 16.07
N GLY A 19 -23.88 37.39 15.76
CA GLY A 19 -23.33 38.70 15.47
C GLY A 19 -23.38 39.04 13.99
N LYS A 20 -23.44 40.35 13.70
CA LYS A 20 -23.60 40.89 12.34
C LYS A 20 -22.54 40.35 11.37
N GLY A 21 -22.99 39.85 10.22
CA GLY A 21 -22.14 39.34 9.15
C GLY A 21 -21.66 37.90 9.37
N PHE A 22 -22.27 37.16 10.29
CA PHE A 22 -21.80 35.82 10.62
C PHE A 22 -21.96 34.85 9.45
N THR A 23 -20.87 34.13 9.17
CA THR A 23 -20.78 32.98 8.27
C THR A 23 -19.84 31.95 8.88
N GLU A 24 -19.81 30.73 8.37
CA GLU A 24 -18.86 29.70 8.84
C GLU A 24 -17.40 30.14 8.68
N TRP A 25 -17.10 31.02 7.72
CA TRP A 25 -15.79 31.67 7.61
C TRP A 25 -15.37 32.40 8.89
N THR A 26 -16.33 32.89 9.68
CA THR A 26 -16.06 33.51 10.98
C THR A 26 -15.47 32.53 11.99
N ASN A 27 -15.94 31.28 12.00
CA ASN A 27 -15.40 30.24 12.88
C ASN A 27 -14.05 29.76 12.38
N VAL A 28 -13.96 29.50 11.07
CA VAL A 28 -12.74 29.04 10.40
C VAL A 28 -11.57 30.00 10.65
N THR A 29 -11.78 31.30 10.41
CA THR A 29 -10.70 32.31 10.53
C THR A 29 -10.25 32.57 11.97
N LYS A 30 -11.08 32.26 12.97
CA LYS A 30 -10.78 32.42 14.40
C LYS A 30 -10.07 31.20 15.01
N ALA A 31 -10.06 30.06 14.32
CA ALA A 31 -9.48 28.83 14.83
C ALA A 31 -7.96 28.96 15.00
N THR A 32 -7.43 28.38 16.08
CA THR A 32 -6.00 28.36 16.39
C THR A 32 -5.55 26.93 16.69
N PRO A 33 -4.27 26.58 16.42
CA PRO A 33 -3.71 25.30 16.82
C PRO A 33 -3.87 25.06 18.33
N LEU A 34 -4.21 23.82 18.72
CA LEU A 34 -4.32 23.40 20.14
C LEU A 34 -3.11 22.58 20.60
N PHE A 35 -2.28 22.13 19.67
CA PHE A 35 -1.03 21.39 19.92
C PHE A 35 -0.07 21.59 18.74
N ASP A 36 1.19 21.19 18.94
CA ASP A 36 2.23 21.27 17.91
C ASP A 36 1.85 20.44 16.67
N GLY A 37 1.77 21.09 15.51
CA GLY A 37 1.42 20.42 14.24
C GLY A 37 -0.09 20.31 13.98
N HIS A 38 -0.95 20.79 14.88
CA HIS A 38 -2.39 20.88 14.65
C HIS A 38 -2.69 21.82 13.47
N TYR A 39 -3.41 21.32 12.45
CA TYR A 39 -3.74 22.13 11.29
C TYR A 39 -4.98 22.99 11.56
N GLN A 40 -4.78 24.15 12.16
CA GLN A 40 -5.79 25.20 12.24
C GLN A 40 -5.13 26.57 12.04
N PRO A 41 -5.79 27.53 11.37
CA PRO A 41 -7.05 27.38 10.65
C PRO A 41 -6.91 26.68 9.29
N HIS A 42 -7.96 25.98 8.85
CA HIS A 42 -8.10 25.52 7.45
C HIS A 42 -8.49 26.72 6.58
N LEU A 43 -7.67 27.10 5.59
CA LEU A 43 -7.93 28.29 4.78
C LEU A 43 -8.09 27.93 3.30
N PRO A 44 -9.07 28.52 2.58
CA PRO A 44 -9.29 28.23 1.17
C PRO A 44 -8.16 28.77 0.29
N THR A 45 -8.04 28.20 -0.90
CA THR A 45 -7.14 28.67 -1.97
C THR A 45 -7.91 29.37 -3.08
N GLU A 46 -8.20 28.67 -4.18
CA GLU A 46 -8.69 29.24 -5.43
C GLU A 46 -10.15 29.71 -5.40
N LEU A 47 -11.00 29.08 -4.57
CA LEU A 47 -12.40 29.50 -4.40
C LEU A 47 -12.55 30.66 -3.39
N GLY A 48 -11.50 30.94 -2.62
CA GLY A 48 -11.48 32.02 -1.62
C GLY A 48 -12.56 31.91 -0.53
N PHE A 49 -12.78 33.01 0.18
CA PHE A 49 -13.86 33.16 1.16
C PHE A 49 -15.14 33.58 0.45
N TYR A 50 -15.75 32.64 -0.27
CA TYR A 50 -16.88 32.93 -1.15
C TYR A 50 -18.18 33.24 -0.40
N ASP A 51 -19.14 33.80 -1.15
CA ASP A 51 -20.53 33.98 -0.74
C ASP A 51 -21.45 33.16 -1.65
N LEU A 52 -22.21 32.20 -1.11
CA LEU A 52 -23.05 31.31 -1.93
C LEU A 52 -24.27 31.99 -2.58
N ARG A 53 -24.51 33.28 -2.34
CA ARG A 53 -25.47 34.07 -3.13
C ARG A 53 -24.90 34.48 -4.48
N VAL A 54 -23.58 34.45 -4.63
CA VAL A 54 -22.90 34.73 -5.90
C VAL A 54 -23.03 33.50 -6.77
N ARG A 55 -23.73 33.67 -7.89
CA ARG A 55 -24.05 32.59 -8.82
C ARG A 55 -22.78 31.92 -9.35
N GLU A 56 -21.80 32.72 -9.71
CA GLU A 56 -20.52 32.29 -10.28
C GLU A 56 -19.78 31.32 -9.35
N THR A 57 -19.88 31.49 -8.02
CA THR A 57 -19.27 30.59 -7.04
C THR A 57 -19.80 29.16 -7.18
N GLN A 58 -21.13 28.98 -7.28
CA GLN A 58 -21.69 27.65 -7.45
C GLN A 58 -21.29 27.03 -8.80
N HIS A 59 -21.16 27.84 -9.85
CA HIS A 59 -20.67 27.38 -11.15
C HIS A 59 -19.21 26.92 -11.10
N GLU A 60 -18.35 27.66 -10.41
CA GLU A 60 -16.95 27.27 -10.20
C GLU A 60 -16.83 25.99 -9.37
N GLN A 61 -17.63 25.87 -8.30
CA GLN A 61 -17.71 24.65 -7.49
C GLN A 61 -18.19 23.45 -8.30
N ILE A 62 -19.22 23.62 -9.14
CA ILE A 62 -19.73 22.57 -10.04
C ILE A 62 -18.64 22.14 -11.02
N ALA A 63 -18.02 23.09 -11.70
CA ALA A 63 -16.97 22.80 -12.67
C ALA A 63 -15.81 22.03 -12.03
N LEU A 64 -15.38 22.47 -10.85
CA LEU A 64 -14.33 21.80 -10.09
C LEU A 64 -14.74 20.40 -9.63
N ALA A 65 -15.92 20.25 -9.03
CA ALA A 65 -16.43 18.97 -8.57
C ALA A 65 -16.53 17.94 -9.71
N GLN A 66 -17.07 18.34 -10.86
CA GLN A 66 -17.20 17.48 -12.04
C GLN A 66 -15.85 17.09 -12.63
N GLN A 67 -14.91 18.05 -12.71
CA GLN A 67 -13.55 17.79 -13.19
C GLN A 67 -12.85 16.70 -12.37
N TYR A 68 -13.19 16.56 -11.09
CA TYR A 68 -12.54 15.66 -10.15
C TYR A 68 -13.40 14.45 -9.73
N GLY A 69 -14.42 14.11 -10.51
CA GLY A 69 -15.14 12.86 -10.37
C GLY A 69 -16.25 12.85 -9.31
N VAL A 70 -16.70 14.02 -8.83
CA VAL A 70 -17.90 14.14 -8.00
C VAL A 70 -19.12 14.27 -8.91
N ASP A 71 -19.99 13.25 -8.89
CA ASP A 71 -21.11 13.16 -9.82
C ASP A 71 -22.37 13.95 -9.41
N ALA A 72 -22.51 14.28 -8.12
CA ALA A 72 -23.70 14.96 -7.60
C ALA A 72 -23.45 15.62 -6.24
N PHE A 73 -24.24 16.64 -5.94
CA PHE A 73 -24.32 17.26 -4.61
C PHE A 73 -25.57 16.81 -3.84
N CYS A 74 -25.41 16.58 -2.54
CA CYS A 74 -26.51 16.34 -1.60
C CYS A 74 -26.63 17.56 -0.69
N PHE A 75 -27.55 18.47 -1.01
CA PHE A 75 -27.73 19.71 -0.25
C PHE A 75 -28.39 19.43 1.09
N HIS A 76 -27.84 19.98 2.16
CA HIS A 76 -28.59 20.09 3.41
C HIS A 76 -29.81 20.98 3.21
N TYR A 77 -30.98 20.44 3.53
CA TYR A 77 -32.26 21.11 3.41
C TYR A 77 -32.77 21.44 4.81
N TYR A 78 -32.80 22.73 5.14
CA TYR A 78 -33.23 23.20 6.46
C TYR A 78 -34.65 23.76 6.38
N TRP A 79 -35.58 22.94 6.88
CA TRP A 79 -37.00 23.24 6.97
C TRP A 79 -37.46 22.94 8.38
N PHE A 80 -38.08 23.93 9.02
CA PHE A 80 -38.52 23.93 10.42
C PHE A 80 -40.00 24.30 10.48
N SER A 81 -40.87 23.31 10.26
CA SER A 81 -42.33 23.47 10.43
C SER A 81 -42.92 24.61 9.58
N GLY A 82 -42.53 24.68 8.31
CA GLY A 82 -42.98 25.70 7.36
C GLY A 82 -42.01 26.87 7.18
N LYS A 83 -41.03 27.05 8.08
CA LYS A 83 -39.96 28.04 7.93
C LYS A 83 -38.71 27.40 7.35
N ARG A 84 -38.20 27.91 6.22
CA ARG A 84 -36.89 27.52 5.68
C ARG A 84 -35.79 28.45 6.17
N LEU A 85 -34.60 27.90 6.37
CA LEU A 85 -33.35 28.63 6.63
C LEU A 85 -32.28 28.15 5.64
N LEU A 86 -31.21 28.93 5.44
CA LEU A 86 -30.14 28.59 4.48
C LEU A 86 -30.66 28.24 3.08
N ASP A 87 -31.78 28.86 2.70
CA ASP A 87 -32.59 28.52 1.53
C ASP A 87 -32.06 29.14 0.24
N LYS A 88 -31.55 30.37 0.32
CA LYS A 88 -31.18 31.17 -0.86
C LYS A 88 -30.24 30.44 -1.83
N PRO A 89 -29.14 29.78 -1.40
CA PRO A 89 -28.25 29.08 -2.34
C PRO A 89 -28.92 27.89 -3.02
N VAL A 90 -29.79 27.17 -2.31
CA VAL A 90 -30.49 26.00 -2.82
C VAL A 90 -31.60 26.41 -3.80
N ASP A 91 -32.31 27.50 -3.51
CA ASP A 91 -33.36 28.03 -4.37
C ASP A 91 -32.78 28.70 -5.62
N ALA A 92 -31.66 29.42 -5.48
CA ALA A 92 -30.92 29.97 -6.62
C ALA A 92 -30.42 28.86 -7.55
N TYR A 93 -29.91 27.76 -6.98
CA TYR A 93 -29.50 26.58 -7.73
C TYR A 93 -30.66 25.93 -8.51
N LEU A 94 -31.84 25.79 -7.87
CA LEU A 94 -33.04 25.26 -8.51
C LEU A 94 -33.51 26.16 -9.67
N ALA A 95 -33.48 27.48 -9.46
CA ALA A 95 -33.87 28.47 -10.46
C ALA A 95 -32.88 28.52 -11.65
N ASP A 96 -31.59 28.35 -11.40
CA ASP A 96 -30.55 28.39 -12.41
C ASP A 96 -30.41 27.04 -13.14
N LYS A 97 -31.11 26.90 -14.26
CA LYS A 97 -31.03 25.70 -15.12
C LYS A 97 -29.68 25.49 -15.80
N SER A 98 -28.77 26.46 -15.74
CA SER A 98 -27.41 26.29 -16.27
C SER A 98 -26.44 25.66 -15.25
N ALA A 99 -26.81 25.55 -13.98
CA ALA A 99 -26.06 24.80 -12.96
C ALA A 99 -26.21 23.28 -13.23
N ARG A 100 -25.41 22.74 -14.17
CA ARG A 100 -25.57 21.38 -14.71
C ARG A 100 -24.92 20.29 -13.85
N MET A 101 -25.20 20.26 -12.54
CA MET A 101 -24.79 19.17 -11.64
C MET A 101 -26.03 18.43 -11.12
N PRO A 102 -26.06 17.08 -11.17
CA PRO A 102 -27.09 16.30 -10.50
C PRO A 102 -27.14 16.58 -9.01
N PHE A 103 -28.32 16.55 -8.40
CA PHE A 103 -28.44 16.85 -6.96
C PHE A 103 -29.59 16.13 -6.27
N CYS A 104 -29.52 16.05 -4.94
CA CYS A 104 -30.62 15.63 -4.08
C CYS A 104 -30.61 16.42 -2.76
N LEU A 105 -31.60 16.16 -1.91
CA LEU A 105 -31.76 16.83 -0.61
C LEU A 105 -31.55 15.87 0.56
N SER A 106 -30.97 16.41 1.63
CA SER A 106 -30.90 15.79 2.97
C SER A 106 -31.55 16.70 3.99
N TRP A 107 -32.73 16.32 4.47
CA TRP A 107 -33.46 17.10 5.46
C TRP A 107 -32.77 17.03 6.82
N ALA A 108 -32.17 18.15 7.23
CA ALA A 108 -31.54 18.33 8.52
C ALA A 108 -32.59 18.65 9.59
N ASN A 109 -33.41 17.65 9.95
CA ASN A 109 -34.61 17.78 10.79
C ASN A 109 -34.34 17.83 12.30
N GLU A 110 -33.18 18.35 12.71
CA GLU A 110 -32.83 18.49 14.13
C GLU A 110 -32.99 19.93 14.62
N ASN A 111 -33.34 20.10 15.90
CA ASN A 111 -33.39 21.41 16.54
C ASN A 111 -32.05 22.13 16.44
N TRP A 112 -32.09 23.43 16.15
CA TRP A 112 -30.91 24.27 16.28
C TRP A 112 -30.86 24.86 17.68
N THR A 113 -29.74 24.67 18.36
CA THR A 113 -29.48 25.21 19.69
C THR A 113 -28.15 25.96 19.69
N ARG A 114 -27.92 26.82 20.69
CA ARG A 114 -26.61 27.44 20.92
C ARG A 114 -25.60 26.40 21.45
N ARG A 115 -25.19 25.47 20.60
CA ARG A 115 -24.11 24.53 20.93
C ARG A 115 -22.74 25.17 20.79
N TRP A 116 -22.60 26.19 19.95
CA TRP A 116 -21.30 26.79 19.59
C TRP A 116 -20.67 27.66 20.71
N ASP A 117 -21.43 28.06 21.74
CA ASP A 117 -20.94 28.82 22.90
C ASP A 117 -20.89 28.01 24.22
N GLY A 118 -21.29 26.73 24.19
CA GLY A 118 -21.35 25.89 25.38
C GLY A 118 -22.51 26.14 26.32
N ALA A 119 -23.52 26.92 25.92
CA ALA A 119 -24.78 27.04 26.64
C ALA A 119 -25.82 26.05 26.08
N GLU A 120 -25.81 24.80 26.56
CA GLU A 120 -26.68 23.71 26.09
C GLU A 120 -28.20 23.96 26.20
N GLN A 121 -28.64 25.11 26.73
CA GLN A 121 -30.03 25.34 27.12
C GLN A 121 -30.80 26.39 26.29
N HIS A 122 -30.19 27.03 25.29
CA HIS A 122 -30.91 28.01 24.45
C HIS A 122 -31.19 27.47 23.04
N MET A 123 -32.46 27.12 22.80
CA MET A 123 -32.98 26.72 21.49
C MET A 123 -33.12 27.96 20.58
N LEU A 124 -32.53 27.89 19.38
CA LEU A 124 -32.56 28.96 18.37
C LEU A 124 -33.78 28.85 17.46
N ILE A 125 -34.05 27.63 16.97
CA ILE A 125 -35.28 27.28 16.26
C ILE A 125 -35.57 25.79 16.49
N SER A 126 -36.83 25.47 16.77
CA SER A 126 -37.27 24.08 16.94
C SER A 126 -37.80 23.48 15.65
N GLN A 127 -37.54 22.20 15.48
CA GLN A 127 -38.31 21.33 14.62
C GLN A 127 -39.52 20.83 15.40
N ASN A 128 -40.69 21.38 15.08
CA ASN A 128 -41.96 20.91 15.61
C ASN A 128 -42.63 20.04 14.54
N TYR A 129 -43.37 19.02 14.96
CA TYR A 129 -44.07 18.11 14.05
C TYR A 129 -45.58 18.31 14.23
N GLU A 130 -46.03 19.55 14.01
CA GLU A 130 -47.45 19.91 14.13
C GLU A 130 -48.32 19.11 13.15
N PRO A 131 -49.58 18.79 13.48
CA PRO A 131 -50.46 18.03 12.59
C PRO A 131 -50.50 18.60 11.16
N GLY A 132 -50.24 17.76 10.15
CA GLY A 132 -50.17 18.17 8.75
C GLY A 132 -48.76 18.62 8.30
N TYR A 133 -47.75 18.51 9.16
CA TYR A 133 -46.35 18.76 8.78
C TYR A 133 -45.91 17.87 7.62
N GLU A 134 -46.46 16.65 7.51
CA GLU A 134 -46.08 15.66 6.51
C GLU A 134 -46.33 16.19 5.10
N ILE A 135 -47.52 16.75 4.87
CA ILE A 135 -47.93 17.33 3.59
C ILE A 135 -47.16 18.62 3.33
N SER A 136 -47.11 19.53 4.30
CA SER A 136 -46.41 20.81 4.11
C SER A 136 -44.90 20.64 3.88
N PHE A 137 -44.26 19.66 4.50
CA PHE A 137 -42.87 19.30 4.23
C PHE A 137 -42.71 18.72 2.83
N ILE A 138 -43.47 17.69 2.45
CA ILE A 138 -43.27 17.07 1.13
C ILE A 138 -43.57 18.05 -0.01
N GLU A 139 -44.60 18.90 0.13
CA GLU A 139 -44.92 19.96 -0.83
C GLU A 139 -43.77 20.97 -0.99
N SER A 140 -43.03 21.25 0.08
CA SER A 140 -41.85 22.12 0.03
C SER A 140 -40.67 21.51 -0.76
N VAL A 141 -40.66 20.18 -0.92
CA VAL A 141 -39.66 19.41 -1.67
C VAL A 141 -40.07 19.16 -3.13
N VAL A 142 -41.37 19.12 -3.44
CA VAL A 142 -41.92 18.85 -4.78
C VAL A 142 -41.29 19.68 -5.91
N PRO A 143 -41.03 21.00 -5.78
CA PRO A 143 -40.39 21.78 -6.83
C PRO A 143 -39.03 21.20 -7.25
N PHE A 144 -38.28 20.63 -6.31
CA PHE A 144 -36.98 20.00 -6.56
C PHE A 144 -37.15 18.65 -7.24
N PHE A 145 -38.11 17.83 -6.83
CA PHE A 145 -38.40 16.53 -7.48
C PHE A 145 -38.79 16.68 -8.96
N ARG A 146 -39.36 17.82 -9.35
CA ARG A 146 -39.72 18.11 -10.75
C ARG A 146 -38.54 18.57 -11.61
N ASP A 147 -37.40 18.90 -11.01
CA ASP A 147 -36.21 19.27 -11.74
C ASP A 147 -35.60 18.04 -12.44
N ASP A 148 -35.19 18.18 -13.69
CA ASP A 148 -34.63 17.11 -14.51
C ASP A 148 -33.23 16.67 -14.03
N ARG A 149 -32.53 17.53 -13.28
CA ARG A 149 -31.24 17.23 -12.66
C ARG A 149 -31.38 16.51 -11.32
N TYR A 150 -32.59 16.35 -10.78
CA TYR A 150 -32.79 15.71 -9.49
C TYR A 150 -32.44 14.21 -9.56
N LEU A 151 -31.59 13.75 -8.65
CA LEU A 151 -31.06 12.39 -8.66
C LEU A 151 -32.16 11.37 -8.39
N ARG A 152 -32.13 10.26 -9.12
CA ARG A 152 -33.11 9.17 -9.04
C ARG A 152 -32.44 7.81 -8.95
N VAL A 153 -32.98 6.94 -8.10
CA VAL A 153 -32.61 5.51 -8.01
C VAL A 153 -33.80 4.73 -8.56
N ASP A 154 -33.59 3.96 -9.63
CA ASP A 154 -34.67 3.25 -10.35
C ASP A 154 -35.84 4.16 -10.75
N GLY A 155 -35.52 5.38 -11.20
CA GLY A 155 -36.48 6.40 -11.60
C GLY A 155 -37.16 7.13 -10.43
N ARG A 156 -36.93 6.73 -9.18
CA ARG A 156 -37.53 7.32 -7.97
C ARG A 156 -36.66 8.45 -7.41
N PRO A 157 -37.19 9.66 -7.15
CA PRO A 157 -36.43 10.74 -6.52
C PRO A 157 -35.88 10.30 -5.17
N ILE A 158 -34.59 10.51 -4.93
CA ILE A 158 -33.96 10.21 -3.64
C ILE A 158 -34.12 11.36 -2.64
N LEU A 159 -34.53 11.07 -1.40
CA LEU A 159 -34.64 12.04 -0.31
C LEU A 159 -34.05 11.46 0.98
N LEU A 160 -33.09 12.17 1.58
CA LEU A 160 -32.46 11.79 2.83
C LEU A 160 -33.13 12.48 4.02
N VAL A 161 -33.21 11.79 5.15
CA VAL A 161 -33.65 12.35 6.45
C VAL A 161 -32.55 12.14 7.49
N TYR A 162 -32.09 13.21 8.13
CA TYR A 162 -30.91 13.18 9.03
C TYR A 162 -31.18 12.53 10.39
N ARG A 163 -32.35 12.79 10.99
CA ARG A 163 -32.83 12.24 12.27
C ARG A 163 -34.18 11.53 12.08
N PRO A 164 -34.24 10.42 11.34
CA PRO A 164 -35.50 9.70 11.12
C PRO A 164 -36.18 9.28 12.43
N GLN A 165 -35.40 8.98 13.47
CA GLN A 165 -35.88 8.61 14.81
C GLN A 165 -36.56 9.75 15.59
N GLN A 166 -36.50 10.99 15.10
CA GLN A 166 -37.21 12.13 15.70
C GLN A 166 -38.60 12.36 15.10
N LEU A 167 -38.94 11.66 14.01
CA LEU A 167 -40.29 11.73 13.46
C LEU A 167 -41.28 11.06 14.43
N PRO A 168 -42.45 11.67 14.72
CA PRO A 168 -43.41 11.10 15.67
C PRO A 168 -43.93 9.72 15.27
N ASN A 169 -44.25 9.55 13.99
CA ASN A 169 -44.63 8.26 13.39
C ASN A 169 -44.00 8.14 12.01
N PRO A 170 -42.75 7.67 11.91
CA PRO A 170 -41.98 7.71 10.67
C PRO A 170 -42.67 6.92 9.56
N ALA A 171 -43.05 5.67 9.79
CA ALA A 171 -43.71 4.84 8.77
C ALA A 171 -44.98 5.47 8.19
N GLN A 172 -45.81 6.09 9.04
CA GLN A 172 -47.00 6.81 8.60
C GLN A 172 -46.65 8.06 7.78
N ALA A 173 -45.68 8.86 8.23
CA ALA A 173 -45.26 10.05 7.51
C ALA A 173 -44.70 9.72 6.13
N LEU A 174 -43.87 8.67 6.03
CA LEU A 174 -43.31 8.21 4.76
C LEU A 174 -44.40 7.74 3.79
N GLU A 175 -45.43 7.05 4.27
CA GLU A 175 -46.55 6.64 3.42
C GLU A 175 -47.39 7.83 2.94
N ILE A 176 -47.61 8.83 3.81
CA ILE A 176 -48.26 10.08 3.41
C ILE A 176 -47.48 10.79 2.30
N TRP A 177 -46.14 10.82 2.40
CA TRP A 177 -45.29 11.40 1.36
C TRP A 177 -45.39 10.62 0.04
N ARG A 178 -45.30 9.29 0.07
CA ARG A 178 -45.45 8.43 -1.13
C ARG A 178 -46.82 8.64 -1.78
N GLU A 179 -47.90 8.60 -1.01
CA GLU A 179 -49.26 8.78 -1.51
C GLU A 179 -49.46 10.18 -2.13
N HIS A 180 -48.95 11.22 -1.47
CA HIS A 180 -49.00 12.58 -2.02
C HIS A 180 -48.23 12.66 -3.35
N CYS A 181 -46.99 12.18 -3.40
CA CYS A 181 -46.16 12.17 -4.61
C CYS A 181 -46.80 11.39 -5.77
N ARG A 182 -47.43 10.23 -5.49
CA ARG A 182 -48.21 9.48 -6.49
C ARG A 182 -49.39 10.30 -7.02
N LYS A 183 -50.18 10.93 -6.15
CA LYS A 183 -51.35 11.74 -6.54
C LYS A 183 -51.00 12.91 -7.46
N ILE A 184 -49.88 13.59 -7.23
CA ILE A 184 -49.47 14.78 -8.00
C ILE A 184 -48.59 14.45 -9.22
N GLY A 185 -48.41 13.17 -9.54
CA GLY A 185 -47.68 12.71 -10.72
C GLY A 185 -46.15 12.65 -10.60
N ILE A 186 -45.58 12.74 -9.38
CA ILE A 186 -44.14 12.48 -9.17
C ILE A 186 -43.84 10.98 -9.24
N GLY A 187 -44.79 10.15 -8.80
CA GLY A 187 -44.63 8.70 -8.70
C GLY A 187 -44.04 8.27 -7.36
N GLU A 188 -43.34 7.13 -7.36
CA GLU A 188 -42.66 6.60 -6.18
C GLU A 188 -41.37 7.37 -5.85
N ILE A 189 -41.02 7.42 -4.56
CA ILE A 189 -39.83 8.10 -4.02
C ILE A 189 -38.92 7.11 -3.29
N HIS A 190 -37.62 7.39 -3.27
CA HIS A 190 -36.62 6.58 -2.58
C HIS A 190 -36.16 7.29 -1.30
N LEU A 191 -36.56 6.77 -0.15
CA LEU A 191 -36.38 7.40 1.16
C LEU A 191 -35.20 6.78 1.90
N VAL A 192 -34.24 7.62 2.29
CA VAL A 192 -32.97 7.20 2.87
C VAL A 192 -32.78 7.77 4.27
N ALA A 193 -32.52 6.91 5.23
CA ALA A 193 -32.24 7.28 6.62
C ALA A 193 -30.75 7.54 6.82
N ALA A 194 -30.37 8.70 7.36
CA ALA A 194 -29.01 8.87 7.86
C ALA A 194 -28.82 8.04 9.14
N LEU A 195 -27.77 7.23 9.15
CA LEU A 195 -27.44 6.35 10.27
C LEU A 195 -26.65 7.13 11.32
N THR A 196 -27.36 7.88 12.15
CA THR A 196 -26.77 8.73 13.19
C THR A 196 -27.31 8.38 14.59
N HIS A 197 -26.49 8.60 15.63
CA HIS A 197 -26.91 8.49 17.03
C HIS A 197 -27.53 7.13 17.41
N GLY A 198 -26.87 6.05 17.02
CA GLY A 198 -27.30 4.67 17.28
C GLY A 198 -28.43 4.18 16.38
N ASN A 199 -28.97 5.00 15.50
CA ASN A 199 -29.99 4.57 14.53
C ASN A 199 -29.35 3.71 13.43
N LEU A 200 -29.48 2.39 13.56
CA LEU A 200 -28.99 1.39 12.59
C LEU A 200 -30.11 0.57 11.94
N ASP A 201 -31.34 0.72 12.42
CA ASP A 201 -32.51 -0.04 12.00
C ASP A 201 -33.49 0.86 11.23
N TYR A 202 -33.10 1.25 10.02
CA TYR A 202 -33.89 2.14 9.18
C TYR A 202 -35.16 1.47 8.62
N GLU A 203 -35.15 0.13 8.49
CA GLU A 203 -36.26 -0.65 7.93
C GLU A 203 -37.48 -0.62 8.85
N SER A 204 -37.29 -0.72 10.17
CA SER A 204 -38.40 -0.60 11.14
C SER A 204 -39.02 0.80 11.18
N LEU A 205 -38.28 1.82 10.72
CA LEU A 205 -38.78 3.18 10.55
C LEU A 205 -39.47 3.40 9.18
N GLY A 206 -39.49 2.38 8.30
CA GLY A 206 -40.15 2.40 6.99
C GLY A 206 -39.32 2.98 5.83
N PHE A 207 -38.03 3.24 6.06
CA PHE A 207 -37.12 3.76 5.04
C PHE A 207 -36.63 2.64 4.10
N ASP A 208 -36.32 3.01 2.85
CA ASP A 208 -35.90 2.05 1.82
C ASP A 208 -34.41 1.71 1.91
N ALA A 209 -33.60 2.61 2.48
CA ALA A 209 -32.15 2.46 2.62
C ALA A 209 -31.60 3.26 3.80
N GLY A 210 -30.40 2.90 4.24
CA GLY A 210 -29.56 3.70 5.14
C GLY A 210 -28.42 4.40 4.40
N VAL A 211 -27.88 5.47 4.98
CA VAL A 211 -26.61 6.08 4.55
C VAL A 211 -25.72 6.31 5.76
N GLU A 212 -24.46 5.91 5.66
CA GLU A 212 -23.48 6.22 6.71
C GLU A 212 -23.28 7.73 6.83
N PHE A 213 -22.99 8.22 8.04
CA PHE A 213 -22.75 9.65 8.27
C PHE A 213 -21.54 9.85 9.20
N PRO A 214 -20.32 9.41 8.81
CA PRO A 214 -19.12 9.62 9.61
C PRO A 214 -18.93 11.08 10.00
N PRO A 215 -18.50 11.37 11.25
CA PRO A 215 -18.04 10.41 12.27
C PRO A 215 -19.11 9.74 13.14
N HIS A 216 -20.42 9.93 12.89
CA HIS A 216 -21.45 9.37 13.78
C HIS A 216 -21.41 7.84 13.89
N ASN A 217 -21.61 7.34 15.10
CA ASN A 217 -21.58 5.90 15.41
C ASN A 217 -20.20 5.25 15.24
N MET A 218 -19.11 6.03 15.15
CA MET A 218 -17.77 5.45 15.24
C MET A 218 -17.54 4.84 16.63
N VAL A 219 -16.88 3.68 16.66
CA VAL A 219 -16.43 3.03 17.90
C VAL A 219 -14.93 2.86 17.80
N VAL A 220 -14.19 3.84 18.33
CA VAL A 220 -12.74 3.94 18.20
C VAL A 220 -12.12 4.40 19.52
N GLN A 221 -10.83 4.11 19.70
CA GLN A 221 -10.09 4.50 20.91
C GLN A 221 -9.88 6.03 20.95
N ASN A 222 -10.05 6.60 22.14
CA ASN A 222 -9.61 7.96 22.43
C ASN A 222 -8.10 7.98 22.67
N ILE A 223 -7.37 8.79 21.90
CA ILE A 223 -5.91 8.90 21.94
C ILE A 223 -5.42 10.22 22.56
N ASN A 224 -6.24 10.88 23.37
CA ASN A 224 -5.90 12.15 24.03
C ASN A 224 -4.59 12.09 24.82
N ARG A 225 -4.28 10.94 25.43
CA ARG A 225 -3.05 10.76 26.22
C ARG A 225 -1.77 10.81 25.40
N GLU A 226 -1.90 10.67 24.10
CA GLU A 226 -0.79 10.57 23.15
C GLU A 226 -0.52 11.93 22.45
N VAL A 227 -1.29 12.95 22.81
CA VAL A 227 -1.21 14.31 22.26
C VAL A 227 -0.96 15.31 23.38
N THR A 228 0.18 16.00 23.31
CA THR A 228 0.48 17.11 24.23
C THR A 228 -0.16 18.39 23.72
N THR A 229 -1.25 18.84 24.35
CA THR A 229 -1.92 20.10 24.02
C THR A 229 -1.32 21.29 24.78
N PHE A 230 -1.45 22.49 24.20
CA PHE A 230 -0.98 23.74 24.82
C PHE A 230 -1.78 24.09 26.08
N ASP A 231 -3.09 23.81 26.04
CA ASP A 231 -4.05 24.00 27.14
C ASP A 231 -4.82 22.70 27.41
N SER A 232 -5.62 22.67 28.48
CA SER A 232 -6.46 21.51 28.81
C SER A 232 -7.45 21.17 27.69
N PHE A 233 -7.42 19.93 27.21
CA PHE A 233 -8.35 19.43 26.19
C PHE A 233 -9.35 18.44 26.79
N ARG A 234 -10.65 18.71 26.59
CA ARG A 234 -11.78 17.91 27.11
C ARG A 234 -12.49 17.09 26.05
N GLY A 235 -12.14 17.31 24.78
CA GLY A 235 -12.70 16.64 23.61
C GLY A 235 -12.09 15.26 23.40
N MET A 236 -12.08 14.82 22.15
CA MET A 236 -11.56 13.52 21.75
C MET A 236 -10.69 13.63 20.49
N PHE A 237 -9.42 13.26 20.61
CA PHE A 237 -8.58 12.92 19.48
C PHE A 237 -8.80 11.45 19.13
N VAL A 238 -8.87 11.17 17.83
CA VAL A 238 -8.97 9.82 17.26
C VAL A 238 -8.00 9.70 16.10
N ASP A 239 -7.50 8.49 15.84
CA ASP A 239 -6.68 8.23 14.65
C ASP A 239 -7.60 7.97 13.44
N TYR A 240 -7.31 8.62 12.30
CA TYR A 240 -8.08 8.47 11.08
C TYR A 240 -8.12 7.01 10.59
N ALA A 241 -7.03 6.25 10.76
CA ALA A 241 -6.96 4.84 10.38
C ALA A 241 -8.00 4.00 11.13
N ASP A 242 -8.16 4.26 12.43
CA ASP A 242 -9.10 3.53 13.29
C ASP A 242 -10.55 3.89 12.93
N VAL A 243 -10.82 5.16 12.58
CA VAL A 243 -12.13 5.58 12.09
C VAL A 243 -12.44 4.89 10.76
N ALA A 244 -11.57 4.99 9.76
CA ALA A 244 -11.77 4.37 8.45
C ALA A 244 -11.93 2.85 8.58
N GLY A 245 -11.10 2.22 9.40
CA GLY A 245 -11.18 0.80 9.75
C GLY A 245 -12.51 0.40 10.41
N ASN A 246 -13.06 1.25 11.30
CA ASN A 246 -14.36 0.99 11.92
C ASN A 246 -15.51 0.94 10.91
N TYR A 247 -15.55 1.85 9.94
CA TYR A 247 -16.59 1.85 8.89
C TYR A 247 -16.38 0.74 7.86
N LEU A 248 -15.13 0.53 7.43
CA LEU A 248 -14.78 -0.57 6.53
C LEU A 248 -14.99 -1.93 7.21
N GLY A 249 -14.95 -2.04 8.54
CA GLY A 249 -15.26 -3.28 9.24
C GLY A 249 -16.72 -3.70 9.18
N ARG A 250 -17.64 -2.82 8.75
CA ARG A 250 -19.09 -3.09 8.78
C ARG A 250 -19.54 -3.90 7.58
N ASP A 251 -20.30 -4.96 7.88
CA ASP A 251 -20.95 -5.81 6.89
C ASP A 251 -22.35 -5.30 6.57
N TYR A 252 -22.59 -5.01 5.30
CA TYR A 252 -23.87 -4.51 4.78
C TYR A 252 -24.41 -5.37 3.64
N ARG A 253 -23.93 -6.61 3.48
CA ARG A 253 -24.38 -7.49 2.38
C ARG A 253 -25.90 -7.71 2.40
N ASP A 254 -26.46 -7.85 3.60
CA ASP A 254 -27.90 -8.12 3.78
C ASP A 254 -28.75 -6.85 4.00
N LYS A 255 -28.15 -5.66 4.01
CA LYS A 255 -28.84 -4.38 4.27
C LYS A 255 -28.55 -3.37 3.18
N LYS A 256 -29.54 -2.62 2.70
CA LYS A 256 -29.33 -1.55 1.71
C LYS A 256 -28.79 -0.29 2.39
N ILE A 257 -27.47 -0.23 2.56
CA ILE A 257 -26.77 0.90 3.16
C ILE A 257 -25.75 1.46 2.16
N TYR A 258 -25.86 2.77 1.91
CA TYR A 258 -24.90 3.56 1.15
C TYR A 258 -23.70 3.91 2.03
N ARG A 259 -22.50 3.57 1.52
CA ARG A 259 -21.24 3.82 2.23
C ARG A 259 -20.84 5.29 2.12
N THR A 260 -20.24 5.82 3.18
CA THR A 260 -19.80 7.22 3.25
C THR A 260 -18.39 7.32 3.81
N VAL A 261 -17.57 8.17 3.20
CA VAL A 261 -16.21 8.49 3.67
C VAL A 261 -16.08 9.96 4.05
N VAL A 262 -15.06 10.33 4.84
CA VAL A 262 -14.73 11.74 5.14
C VAL A 262 -13.30 12.09 4.73
N PRO A 263 -13.02 13.25 4.10
CA PRO A 263 -11.64 13.70 3.84
C PRO A 263 -10.86 13.91 5.14
N SER A 264 -11.52 14.52 6.12
CA SER A 264 -11.00 14.85 7.44
C SER A 264 -12.17 15.21 8.36
N TRP A 265 -11.90 15.30 9.67
CA TRP A 265 -12.86 15.84 10.63
C TRP A 265 -12.12 16.50 11.79
N ASP A 266 -12.38 17.78 12.01
CA ASP A 266 -11.87 18.59 13.10
C ASP A 266 -12.81 19.78 13.34
N ASN A 267 -13.67 19.67 14.36
CA ASN A 267 -14.62 20.73 14.72
C ASN A 267 -14.09 21.68 15.82
N THR A 268 -12.77 21.78 16.01
CA THR A 268 -12.14 22.73 16.94
C THR A 268 -12.47 24.19 16.61
N ALA A 269 -12.68 24.52 15.32
CA ALA A 269 -13.11 25.86 14.92
C ALA A 269 -14.49 26.26 15.50
N ARG A 270 -15.37 25.29 15.75
CA ARG A 270 -16.71 25.52 16.35
C ARG A 270 -16.68 25.46 17.88
N ILE A 271 -16.06 24.43 18.47
CA ILE A 271 -16.22 24.12 19.90
C ILE A 271 -14.92 23.98 20.70
N ARG A 272 -13.78 24.37 20.10
CA ARG A 272 -12.45 24.47 20.73
C ARG A 272 -12.01 23.19 21.43
N ASP A 273 -11.78 23.26 22.74
CA ASP A 273 -11.19 22.20 23.55
C ASP A 273 -12.13 21.01 23.81
N ARG A 274 -13.40 21.09 23.38
CA ARG A 274 -14.39 19.99 23.46
C ARG A 274 -14.58 19.26 22.13
N ALA A 275 -13.76 19.57 21.14
CA ALA A 275 -13.90 19.06 19.78
C ALA A 275 -13.60 17.57 19.65
N VAL A 276 -14.07 16.99 18.55
CA VAL A 276 -13.55 15.75 18.01
C VAL A 276 -12.63 16.11 16.85
N ALA A 277 -11.39 15.62 16.88
CA ALA A 277 -10.43 15.82 15.81
C ALA A 277 -9.77 14.50 15.39
N MET A 278 -9.86 14.19 14.10
CA MET A 278 -9.23 13.06 13.44
C MET A 278 -7.79 13.40 13.08
N LEU A 279 -6.86 12.75 13.74
CA LEU A 279 -5.44 12.86 13.48
C LEU A 279 -5.05 11.99 12.29
N ALA A 280 -4.03 12.39 11.55
CA ALA A 280 -3.61 11.73 10.30
C ALA A 280 -4.68 11.68 9.18
N ALA A 281 -5.61 12.63 9.17
CA ALA A 281 -6.49 12.87 8.04
C ALA A 281 -5.72 13.51 6.87
N THR A 282 -5.10 12.68 6.03
CA THR A 282 -4.31 13.08 4.86
C THR A 282 -5.02 12.71 3.55
N PRO A 283 -4.71 13.36 2.43
CA PRO A 283 -5.23 12.98 1.12
C PRO A 283 -5.02 11.50 0.77
N ASP A 284 -3.86 10.94 1.14
CA ASP A 284 -3.54 9.53 0.91
C ASP A 284 -4.45 8.62 1.72
N ASN A 285 -4.64 8.89 3.02
CA ASN A 285 -5.56 8.11 3.86
C ASN A 285 -7.01 8.22 3.39
N TYR A 286 -7.43 9.41 2.95
CA TYR A 286 -8.74 9.59 2.32
C TYR A 286 -8.88 8.77 1.03
N GLU A 287 -7.87 8.78 0.15
CA GLU A 287 -7.87 7.98 -1.07
C GLU A 287 -8.01 6.49 -0.77
N ARG A 288 -7.28 5.98 0.24
CA ARG A 288 -7.38 4.58 0.69
C ARG A 288 -8.79 4.24 1.16
N TRP A 289 -9.40 5.08 2.00
CA TRP A 289 -10.77 4.84 2.47
C TRP A 289 -11.78 4.89 1.32
N LEU A 290 -11.70 5.93 0.47
CA LEU A 290 -12.59 6.09 -0.67
C LEU A 290 -12.47 4.90 -1.64
N ARG A 291 -11.24 4.45 -1.95
CA ARG A 291 -11.00 3.28 -2.79
C ARG A 291 -11.65 2.04 -2.19
N ALA A 292 -11.37 1.73 -0.93
CA ALA A 292 -11.91 0.55 -0.28
C ALA A 292 -13.45 0.55 -0.21
N ALA A 293 -14.05 1.70 0.12
CA ALA A 293 -15.51 1.88 0.14
C ALA A 293 -16.12 1.72 -1.26
N THR A 294 -15.46 2.27 -2.29
CA THR A 294 -15.89 2.15 -3.69
C THR A 294 -15.80 0.71 -4.18
N SER A 295 -14.66 0.03 -3.98
CA SER A 295 -14.48 -1.36 -4.39
C SER A 295 -15.51 -2.29 -3.76
N ARG A 296 -15.79 -2.13 -2.46
CA ARG A 296 -16.84 -2.91 -1.78
C ARG A 296 -18.22 -2.63 -2.35
N THR A 297 -18.56 -1.37 -2.57
CA THR A 297 -19.85 -0.99 -3.17
C THR A 297 -20.01 -1.60 -4.57
N MET A 298 -18.95 -1.63 -5.38
CA MET A 298 -18.96 -2.24 -6.71
C MET A 298 -19.23 -3.75 -6.67
N VAL A 299 -18.70 -4.45 -5.66
CA VAL A 299 -18.85 -5.90 -5.47
C VAL A 299 -20.20 -6.25 -4.82
N GLU A 300 -20.63 -5.46 -3.83
CA GLU A 300 -21.77 -5.76 -2.96
C GLU A 300 -23.11 -5.26 -3.53
N ARG A 301 -23.11 -4.32 -4.49
CA ARG A 301 -24.35 -3.66 -4.98
C ARG A 301 -24.58 -3.85 -6.48
N ALA A 302 -25.86 -3.94 -6.84
CA ALA A 302 -26.32 -3.89 -8.22
C ALA A 302 -25.99 -2.53 -8.87
N PRO A 303 -25.77 -2.44 -10.19
CA PRO A 303 -25.31 -1.22 -10.85
C PRO A 303 -26.12 0.05 -10.56
N ASN A 304 -27.44 -0.06 -10.45
CA ASN A 304 -28.39 1.00 -10.12
C ASN A 304 -28.35 1.47 -8.65
N GLU A 305 -27.64 0.75 -7.78
CA GLU A 305 -27.54 1.02 -6.34
C GLU A 305 -26.12 1.40 -5.89
N ARG A 306 -25.18 1.57 -6.82
CA ARG A 306 -23.77 1.86 -6.53
C ARG A 306 -23.54 3.34 -6.24
N LEU A 307 -24.05 3.80 -5.10
CA LEU A 307 -23.79 5.15 -4.58
C LEU A 307 -22.79 5.10 -3.42
N VAL A 308 -21.78 5.96 -3.51
CA VAL A 308 -20.84 6.27 -2.43
C VAL A 308 -20.93 7.75 -2.11
N PHE A 309 -21.08 8.08 -0.84
CA PHE A 309 -21.16 9.46 -0.35
C PHE A 309 -19.81 9.90 0.22
N ILE A 310 -19.55 11.20 0.14
CA ILE A 310 -18.40 11.87 0.76
C ILE A 310 -18.97 12.97 1.64
N ASN A 311 -18.67 12.89 2.93
CA ASN A 311 -18.94 13.97 3.88
C ASN A 311 -17.64 14.75 4.06
N ALA A 312 -17.45 15.96 3.51
CA ALA A 312 -18.36 16.74 2.67
C ALA A 312 -17.61 17.47 1.55
N TRP A 313 -18.35 18.17 0.69
CA TRP A 313 -17.80 19.16 -0.23
C TRP A 313 -17.17 20.33 0.53
N ASN A 314 -17.91 20.97 1.44
CA ASN A 314 -17.56 22.28 2.01
C ASN A 314 -17.90 22.49 3.51
N GLU A 315 -17.80 21.48 4.38
CA GLU A 315 -17.97 21.66 5.84
C GLU A 315 -16.68 22.22 6.50
N TRP A 316 -16.35 23.48 6.19
CA TRP A 316 -15.06 24.10 6.55
C TRP A 316 -14.78 24.20 8.05
N ALA A 317 -15.76 24.57 8.88
CA ALA A 317 -15.51 24.69 10.33
C ALA A 317 -15.48 23.34 11.06
N GLU A 318 -15.71 22.24 10.34
CA GLU A 318 -15.45 20.88 10.79
C GLU A 318 -14.20 20.29 10.14
N GLY A 319 -13.39 21.11 9.44
CA GLY A 319 -12.21 20.65 8.72
C GLY A 319 -12.53 19.53 7.72
N CYS A 320 -13.79 19.44 7.27
CA CYS A 320 -14.39 18.31 6.56
C CYS A 320 -14.80 18.73 5.15
N HIS A 321 -13.81 19.06 4.31
CA HIS A 321 -14.05 19.61 2.98
C HIS A 321 -13.18 18.94 1.92
N LEU A 322 -13.77 18.70 0.75
CA LEU A 322 -13.04 18.40 -0.48
C LEU A 322 -12.50 19.66 -1.14
N GLU A 323 -13.10 20.82 -0.85
CA GLU A 323 -12.67 22.08 -1.43
C GLU A 323 -11.18 22.37 -1.15
N PRO A 324 -10.45 22.96 -2.12
CA PRO A 324 -9.01 23.14 -1.99
C PRO A 324 -8.57 24.10 -0.88
N ASP A 325 -7.75 23.60 0.05
CA ASP A 325 -7.16 24.38 1.14
C ASP A 325 -5.68 24.73 0.92
N ARG A 326 -5.11 25.58 1.78
CA ARG A 326 -3.72 26.02 1.66
C ARG A 326 -2.66 24.96 1.95
N LYS A 327 -2.98 23.92 2.72
CA LYS A 327 -2.04 22.87 3.12
C LYS A 327 -1.95 21.78 2.07
N PHE A 328 -3.10 21.28 1.62
CA PHE A 328 -3.23 20.16 0.71
C PHE A 328 -3.59 20.58 -0.72
N GLY A 329 -3.97 21.83 -0.96
CA GLY A 329 -4.38 22.28 -2.28
C GLY A 329 -5.52 21.42 -2.81
N ARG A 330 -5.40 20.95 -4.05
CA ARG A 330 -6.38 20.06 -4.68
C ARG A 330 -6.19 18.56 -4.35
N ALA A 331 -5.30 18.18 -3.44
CA ALA A 331 -4.92 16.78 -3.28
C ALA A 331 -6.09 15.84 -2.91
N PHE A 332 -7.09 16.29 -2.14
CA PHE A 332 -8.31 15.51 -1.86
C PHE A 332 -9.19 15.32 -3.11
N LEU A 333 -9.23 16.31 -4.00
CA LEU A 333 -9.89 16.20 -5.30
C LEU A 333 -9.12 15.29 -6.24
N ASP A 334 -7.80 15.41 -6.31
CA ASP A 334 -6.95 14.52 -7.11
C ASP A 334 -7.11 13.06 -6.66
N ALA A 335 -7.19 12.82 -5.35
CA ALA A 335 -7.49 11.51 -4.76
C ALA A 335 -8.86 10.98 -5.18
N THR A 336 -9.88 11.84 -5.14
CA THR A 336 -11.24 11.49 -5.58
C THR A 336 -11.26 11.08 -7.04
N LEU A 337 -10.59 11.85 -7.91
CA LEU A 337 -10.49 11.55 -9.34
C LEU A 337 -9.74 10.24 -9.60
N ARG A 338 -8.60 10.02 -8.93
CA ARG A 338 -7.85 8.76 -9.05
C ARG A 338 -8.71 7.55 -8.70
N VAL A 339 -9.51 7.60 -7.62
CA VAL A 339 -10.39 6.49 -7.28
C VAL A 339 -11.51 6.35 -8.31
N LYS A 340 -12.15 7.45 -8.72
CA LYS A 340 -13.24 7.45 -9.70
C LYS A 340 -12.81 6.82 -11.04
N GLU A 341 -11.59 7.11 -11.48
CA GLU A 341 -11.02 6.58 -12.71
C GLU A 341 -10.36 5.19 -12.54
N SER A 342 -10.44 4.59 -11.36
CA SER A 342 -9.72 3.34 -11.01
C SER A 342 -8.20 3.43 -11.22
N LYS A 343 -7.60 4.61 -11.01
CA LYS A 343 -6.16 4.90 -11.14
C LYS A 343 -5.42 5.03 -9.81
N SER A 344 -6.09 4.91 -8.68
CA SER A 344 -5.44 4.90 -7.36
C SER A 344 -4.45 3.74 -7.28
N VAL A 345 -3.18 4.04 -6.96
CA VAL A 345 -2.11 3.05 -6.76
C VAL A 345 -1.80 2.79 -5.28
N LEU A 346 -2.49 3.48 -4.37
CA LEU A 346 -2.33 3.34 -2.93
C LEU A 346 -2.95 2.03 -2.43
N ASP A 347 -2.26 1.37 -1.50
CA ASP A 347 -2.69 0.14 -0.82
C ASP A 347 -3.88 0.36 0.15
N ASP A 348 -4.30 -0.67 0.88
CA ASP A 348 -5.36 -0.58 1.90
C ASP A 348 -4.79 -0.35 3.32
N VAL A 349 -3.56 0.16 3.44
CA VAL A 349 -2.87 0.35 4.73
C VAL A 349 -2.85 1.82 5.10
N PHE A 350 -3.65 2.21 6.09
CA PHE A 350 -3.72 3.59 6.57
C PHE A 350 -2.45 4.01 7.33
N ASP A 351 -1.95 5.20 7.05
CA ASP A 351 -0.92 5.87 7.84
C ASP A 351 -1.51 6.33 9.18
N ARG A 352 -0.82 6.09 10.30
CA ARG A 352 -1.25 6.55 11.63
C ARG A 352 -0.60 7.89 12.02
N HIS A 353 -1.18 8.58 12.98
CA HIS A 353 -0.60 9.81 13.51
C HIS A 353 0.68 9.51 14.33
N PRO A 354 1.79 10.23 14.09
CA PRO A 354 3.01 10.02 14.86
C PRO A 354 2.84 10.56 16.29
N PHE A 355 2.95 9.70 17.30
CA PHE A 355 2.88 10.11 18.71
C PHE A 355 4.23 10.66 19.21
N ARG A 356 4.20 11.70 20.05
CA ARG A 356 5.40 12.21 20.74
C ARG A 356 5.71 11.25 21.90
N THR A 357 6.82 10.53 21.85
CA THR A 357 7.31 9.75 23.00
C THR A 357 8.01 10.69 24.00
N ASP A 358 7.55 10.68 25.24
CA ASP A 358 8.11 11.44 26.36
C ASP A 358 9.61 11.18 26.58
N ALA A 359 10.29 12.25 27.00
CA ALA A 359 11.70 12.27 27.33
C ALA A 359 12.02 11.55 28.66
N GLY A 360 13.06 10.70 28.64
CA GLY A 360 13.94 10.46 29.79
C GLY A 360 13.95 9.05 30.39
N THR A 361 14.99 8.25 30.09
CA THR A 361 15.96 7.72 31.08
C THR A 361 17.09 6.94 30.39
N SER A 362 18.31 7.20 30.84
CA SER A 362 19.60 6.66 30.39
C SER A 362 19.81 5.19 30.83
N LEU A 363 20.68 4.36 30.22
CA LEU A 363 22.15 4.42 30.27
C LEU A 363 22.84 3.43 29.28
N ALA A 364 23.88 3.93 28.61
CA ALA A 364 25.13 3.33 28.06
C ALA A 364 25.04 2.12 27.08
N VAL A 365 25.74 2.12 25.92
CA VAL A 365 27.18 2.36 25.70
C VAL A 365 27.46 3.25 24.47
N SER A 366 28.53 4.04 24.58
CA SER A 366 29.01 5.08 23.66
C SER A 366 29.50 4.59 22.29
N SER A 367 28.91 5.12 21.22
CA SER A 367 29.60 5.68 20.05
C SER A 367 28.66 6.73 19.46
N GLY A 368 29.18 7.88 19.00
CA GLY A 368 28.36 9.03 18.65
C GLY A 368 27.29 8.68 17.60
N ALA A 369 26.01 8.87 17.92
CA ALA A 369 24.92 8.62 16.99
C ALA A 369 25.08 9.53 15.74
N ILE A 370 25.02 8.93 14.55
CA ILE A 370 25.12 9.67 13.27
C ILE A 370 23.85 10.47 12.97
N TRP A 371 22.73 10.01 13.54
CA TRP A 371 21.41 10.59 13.38
C TRP A 371 21.05 11.43 14.60
N LYS A 372 20.64 12.69 14.40
CA LYS A 372 20.02 13.49 15.46
C LYS A 372 18.54 13.09 15.58
N ALA A 373 18.02 13.04 16.81
CA ALA A 373 16.58 13.00 17.04
C ALA A 373 15.95 14.31 16.53
N ASP A 374 14.87 14.17 15.77
CA ASP A 374 13.95 15.18 15.25
C ASP A 374 14.47 16.62 15.10
N SER A 375 14.84 16.95 13.87
CA SER A 375 15.16 18.30 13.41
C SER A 375 13.98 18.89 12.62
N PRO A 376 13.56 20.15 12.87
CA PRO A 376 12.48 20.85 12.15
C PRO A 376 12.70 21.10 10.64
N VAL A 377 13.73 20.52 10.02
CA VAL A 377 14.21 20.88 8.66
C VAL A 377 13.66 19.97 7.54
N GLN A 378 12.68 19.10 7.83
CA GLN A 378 11.98 18.24 6.85
C GLN A 378 11.29 18.99 5.67
N ARG A 379 11.31 20.32 5.62
CA ARG A 379 10.64 21.14 4.61
C ARG A 379 11.34 21.23 3.24
N PHE A 380 12.63 20.87 3.12
CA PHE A 380 13.34 20.95 1.82
C PHE A 380 13.34 19.63 1.03
N ALA A 381 13.27 18.47 1.69
CA ALA A 381 13.17 17.16 1.01
C ALA A 381 11.83 16.98 0.29
N ALA A 382 10.74 17.54 0.85
CA ALA A 382 9.42 17.58 0.23
C ALA A 382 9.42 18.33 -1.12
N THR A 383 10.24 19.37 -1.27
CA THR A 383 10.36 20.15 -2.51
C THR A 383 11.07 19.37 -3.63
N LYS A 384 12.05 18.53 -3.28
CA LYS A 384 12.76 17.65 -4.23
C LYS A 384 11.85 16.51 -4.74
N LEU A 385 11.05 15.93 -3.85
CA LEU A 385 9.99 14.97 -4.18
C LEU A 385 8.86 15.59 -5.01
N LYS A 386 8.52 16.87 -4.77
CA LYS A 386 7.54 17.63 -5.56
C LYS A 386 7.98 17.81 -7.01
N ILE A 387 9.26 18.08 -7.25
CA ILE A 387 9.84 18.20 -8.60
C ILE A 387 9.94 16.83 -9.30
N GLN A 388 10.26 15.75 -8.57
CA GLN A 388 10.24 14.39 -9.09
C GLN A 388 8.81 13.93 -9.46
N GLY A 389 7.82 14.26 -8.65
CA GLY A 389 6.40 13.99 -8.93
C GLY A 389 5.84 14.80 -10.10
N MET A 390 6.22 16.09 -10.24
CA MET A 390 5.80 16.94 -11.35
C MET A 390 6.30 16.44 -12.72
N LEU A 391 7.43 15.73 -12.76
CA LEU A 391 8.01 15.23 -14.00
C LEU A 391 7.52 13.81 -14.37
N ALA A 392 6.86 13.08 -13.46
CA ALA A 392 6.39 11.72 -13.71
C ALA A 392 5.40 11.58 -14.89
N ASN A 393 4.66 12.66 -15.20
CA ASN A 393 3.67 12.70 -16.30
C ASN A 393 4.23 13.21 -17.62
N ALA A 394 5.54 13.48 -17.70
CA ALA A 394 6.22 13.91 -18.92
C ALA A 394 7.47 13.04 -19.11
N PRO A 395 7.34 11.81 -19.66
CA PRO A 395 8.45 10.84 -19.74
C PRO A 395 9.69 11.41 -20.43
N VAL A 396 9.48 12.24 -21.46
CA VAL A 396 10.56 12.93 -22.19
C VAL A 396 11.13 14.09 -21.37
N ALA A 397 10.32 14.87 -20.65
CA ALA A 397 10.83 15.97 -19.82
C ALA A 397 11.53 15.47 -18.55
N TYR A 398 11.06 14.37 -17.94
CA TYR A 398 11.73 13.64 -16.88
C TYR A 398 13.03 13.03 -17.38
N TRP A 399 13.02 12.39 -18.54
CA TRP A 399 14.22 11.84 -19.16
C TRP A 399 15.23 12.94 -19.53
N VAL A 400 14.78 14.08 -20.08
CA VAL A 400 15.64 15.24 -20.41
C VAL A 400 16.15 15.93 -19.14
N ALA A 401 15.34 16.12 -18.10
CA ALA A 401 15.77 16.68 -16.82
C ALA A 401 16.73 15.74 -16.08
N ARG A 402 16.48 14.43 -16.14
CA ARG A 402 17.36 13.38 -15.59
C ARG A 402 18.66 13.24 -16.39
N CYS A 403 18.62 13.35 -17.71
CA CYS A 403 19.80 13.37 -18.59
C CYS A 403 20.59 14.68 -18.43
N GLY A 404 19.91 15.82 -18.27
CA GLY A 404 20.52 17.12 -18.00
C GLY A 404 21.19 17.17 -16.62
N PHE A 405 20.53 16.62 -15.60
CA PHE A 405 21.12 16.45 -14.27
C PHE A 405 22.29 15.45 -14.28
N ARG A 406 22.20 14.38 -15.07
CA ARG A 406 23.30 13.42 -15.30
C ARG A 406 24.48 14.03 -16.05
N ALA A 407 24.23 14.84 -17.08
CA ALA A 407 25.25 15.54 -17.85
C ALA A 407 25.93 16.64 -17.00
N ALA A 408 25.15 17.39 -16.21
CA ALA A 408 25.67 18.36 -15.25
C ALA A 408 26.49 17.69 -14.13
N ARG A 409 26.05 16.54 -13.61
CA ARG A 409 26.79 15.76 -12.59
C ARG A 409 28.06 15.10 -13.17
N ALA A 410 28.03 14.62 -14.42
CA ALA A 410 29.20 14.10 -15.12
C ALA A 410 30.21 15.22 -15.47
N ALA A 411 29.73 16.40 -15.88
CA ALA A 411 30.56 17.58 -16.15
C ALA A 411 31.13 18.24 -14.88
N ALA A 412 30.52 18.01 -13.72
CA ALA A 412 30.99 18.51 -12.42
C ALA A 412 32.03 17.61 -11.73
N ARG A 413 32.26 16.37 -12.22
CA ARG A 413 33.29 15.45 -11.69
C ARG A 413 34.72 16.02 -11.72
N PRO A 414 35.18 16.74 -12.77
CA PRO A 414 36.53 17.32 -12.79
C PRO A 414 36.69 18.56 -11.91
N ILE A 415 35.61 19.31 -11.64
CA ILE A 415 35.66 20.61 -10.95
C ILE A 415 35.71 20.44 -9.42
N ARG A 416 35.25 19.31 -8.88
CA ARG A 416 35.29 19.02 -7.43
C ARG A 416 36.68 18.67 -6.89
N SER A 417 37.61 18.23 -7.75
CA SER A 417 39.00 17.99 -7.34
C SER A 417 39.76 19.29 -7.03
N LEU A 418 39.32 20.42 -7.59
CA LEU A 418 39.91 21.75 -7.38
C LEU A 418 39.46 22.43 -6.08
N TRP A 419 38.24 22.14 -5.60
CA TRP A 419 37.69 22.73 -4.36
C TRP A 419 38.32 22.17 -3.07
N ARG A 420 39.11 21.08 -3.14
CA ARG A 420 39.78 20.45 -1.99
C ARG A 420 41.19 20.99 -1.69
N ARG A 421 41.71 21.98 -2.43
CA ARG A 421 43.08 22.52 -2.26
C ARG A 421 43.15 23.92 -1.62
N SER A 422 42.23 24.28 -0.73
CA SER A 422 42.31 25.56 -0.01
C SER A 422 42.55 25.34 1.49
N PRO A 423 43.73 25.69 2.03
CA PRO A 423 44.11 25.42 3.41
C PRO A 423 43.78 26.62 4.30
N PHE A 424 42.52 26.87 4.60
CA PHE A 424 42.13 27.82 5.65
C PHE A 424 40.84 27.36 6.32
N LEU A 425 40.98 26.82 7.54
CA LEU A 425 40.16 27.10 8.73
C LEU A 425 40.32 25.94 9.73
N ASN A 426 41.28 26.11 10.64
CA ASN A 426 41.33 25.41 11.93
C ASN A 426 41.10 26.46 13.01
N ASN A 427 40.05 26.30 13.82
CA ASN A 427 39.93 26.61 15.26
C ASN A 427 38.51 27.03 15.66
N SER A 428 37.76 26.11 16.26
CA SER A 428 36.94 26.38 17.45
C SER A 428 36.42 25.06 18.04
N SER A 429 36.73 24.84 19.31
CA SER A 429 36.33 23.69 20.12
C SER A 429 34.85 23.71 20.47
N SER A 430 34.06 22.90 19.75
CA SER A 430 32.81 22.28 20.21
C SER A 430 32.61 21.02 19.36
N ALA A 431 32.09 19.93 19.94
CA ALA A 431 32.02 18.62 19.30
C ALA A 431 31.42 18.71 17.87
N PRO A 432 32.02 18.08 16.86
CA PRO A 432 31.67 18.32 15.47
C PRO A 432 30.27 17.78 15.17
N THR A 433 29.37 18.66 14.73
CA THR A 433 28.32 18.26 13.79
C THR A 433 29.02 17.68 12.57
N ALA A 434 28.91 16.37 12.35
CA ALA A 434 29.50 15.72 11.18
C ALA A 434 29.05 16.44 9.90
N THR A 435 30.00 17.04 9.20
CA THR A 435 29.82 17.60 7.86
C THR A 435 29.77 16.42 6.89
N PHE A 436 28.57 16.11 6.37
CA PHE A 436 28.41 15.12 5.30
C PHE A 436 29.16 15.57 4.04
N PRO A 437 29.72 14.64 3.25
CA PRO A 437 29.49 13.18 3.25
C PRO A 437 30.30 12.37 4.30
N LEU A 438 29.76 11.22 4.74
CA LEU A 438 30.40 10.30 5.70
C LEU A 438 30.83 8.98 5.03
N VAL A 439 32.10 8.59 5.22
CA VAL A 439 32.60 7.28 4.75
C VAL A 439 32.14 6.19 5.71
N LEU A 440 31.47 5.17 5.20
CA LEU A 440 30.95 4.04 5.96
C LEU A 440 31.95 2.89 5.98
N GLN A 441 32.00 2.18 7.12
CA GLN A 441 32.72 0.92 7.20
C GLN A 441 31.82 -0.22 6.71
N SER A 442 32.35 -1.07 5.84
CA SER A 442 31.68 -2.31 5.44
C SER A 442 31.86 -3.38 6.51
N VAL A 443 30.79 -4.05 6.93
CA VAL A 443 30.87 -5.14 7.91
C VAL A 443 29.94 -6.29 7.53
N ALA A 444 30.44 -7.52 7.62
CA ALA A 444 29.64 -8.72 7.47
C ALA A 444 28.65 -8.88 8.66
N LEU A 445 27.43 -9.33 8.37
CA LEU A 445 26.35 -9.50 9.34
C LEU A 445 26.82 -10.27 10.56
N ALA A 446 27.53 -11.39 10.39
CA ALA A 446 28.00 -12.25 11.47
C ALA A 446 28.94 -11.56 12.49
N ARG A 447 29.54 -10.42 12.11
CA ARG A 447 30.50 -9.65 12.91
C ARG A 447 30.00 -8.27 13.29
N ALA A 448 28.81 -7.88 12.84
CA ALA A 448 28.28 -6.54 12.98
C ALA A 448 27.87 -6.20 14.43
N ALA A 449 27.64 -7.20 15.27
CA ALA A 449 27.11 -7.03 16.62
C ALA A 449 27.43 -8.23 17.54
N ARG A 450 26.93 -8.19 18.77
CA ARG A 450 27.10 -9.28 19.74
C ARG A 450 26.21 -10.48 19.37
N GLN A 451 26.69 -11.69 19.63
CA GLN A 451 25.90 -12.91 19.44
C GLN A 451 24.93 -13.12 20.62
N VAL A 452 23.72 -13.58 20.32
CA VAL A 452 22.70 -14.03 21.28
C VAL A 452 22.31 -15.47 20.97
N GLN A 453 21.71 -16.18 21.93
CA GLN A 453 21.46 -17.62 21.83
C GLN A 453 20.04 -17.96 21.37
N THR A 454 19.07 -17.08 21.61
CA THR A 454 17.66 -17.36 21.30
C THR A 454 16.98 -16.27 20.48
N ARG A 455 15.90 -16.65 19.78
CA ARG A 455 15.01 -15.72 19.06
C ARG A 455 14.45 -14.64 19.99
N GLY A 456 14.02 -15.02 21.20
CA GLY A 456 13.52 -14.10 22.21
C GLY A 456 14.56 -13.08 22.67
N GLU A 457 15.81 -13.52 22.89
CA GLU A 457 16.91 -12.62 23.25
C GLU A 457 17.21 -11.60 22.13
N LEU A 458 17.20 -12.03 20.87
CA LEU A 458 17.39 -11.14 19.73
C LEU A 458 16.29 -10.08 19.69
N PHE A 459 15.03 -10.51 19.80
CA PHE A 459 13.86 -9.62 19.75
C PHE A 459 13.70 -8.72 20.98
N ALA A 460 14.26 -9.09 22.13
CA ALA A 460 14.27 -8.26 23.33
C ALA A 460 15.52 -7.37 23.46
N SER A 461 16.52 -7.55 22.60
CA SER A 461 17.81 -6.87 22.72
C SER A 461 17.66 -5.34 22.60
N LYS A 462 18.22 -4.63 23.59
CA LYS A 462 18.33 -3.15 23.60
C LYS A 462 19.60 -2.62 22.93
N ASN A 463 20.40 -3.52 22.37
CA ASN A 463 21.58 -3.20 21.56
C ASN A 463 21.51 -4.02 20.26
N ASP A 464 22.29 -3.65 19.26
CA ASP A 464 22.47 -4.48 18.08
C ASP A 464 22.90 -5.90 18.51
N ALA A 465 22.33 -6.90 17.86
CA ALA A 465 22.56 -8.30 18.21
C ALA A 465 22.38 -9.20 16.99
N ILE A 466 23.02 -10.37 17.01
CA ILE A 466 22.96 -11.39 15.97
C ILE A 466 22.58 -12.73 16.57
N LEU A 467 21.73 -13.46 15.86
CA LEU A 467 21.37 -14.83 16.16
C LEU A 467 21.76 -15.72 14.98
N THR A 468 22.42 -16.84 15.28
CA THR A 468 22.48 -17.97 14.34
C THR A 468 21.26 -18.85 14.60
N ALA A 469 20.21 -18.68 13.79
CA ALA A 469 18.95 -19.39 13.95
C ALA A 469 19.09 -20.88 13.60
N TYR A 470 19.77 -21.16 12.48
CA TYR A 470 20.12 -22.52 12.06
C TYR A 470 21.62 -22.57 11.73
N PRO A 471 22.41 -23.46 12.35
CA PRO A 471 23.82 -23.60 12.02
C PRO A 471 24.01 -24.19 10.62
N GLY A 472 25.15 -23.88 9.99
CA GLY A 472 25.55 -24.53 8.75
C GLY A 472 25.93 -26.00 9.00
N ARG A 473 25.71 -26.86 8.00
CA ARG A 473 26.07 -28.29 8.07
C ARG A 473 26.29 -28.88 6.69
N ALA A 474 27.16 -29.89 6.62
CA ALA A 474 27.40 -30.65 5.39
C ALA A 474 26.15 -31.48 5.03
N VAL A 475 25.76 -31.41 3.76
CA VAL A 475 24.63 -32.16 3.19
C VAL A 475 25.15 -33.03 2.04
N THR A 476 24.84 -34.32 2.09
CA THR A 476 25.20 -35.27 1.03
C THR A 476 24.05 -35.43 0.04
N SER A 477 24.37 -35.24 -1.24
CA SER A 477 23.48 -35.34 -2.40
C SER A 477 23.62 -36.70 -3.11
N LYS A 478 22.57 -37.07 -3.85
CA LYS A 478 22.63 -38.20 -4.79
C LYS A 478 23.43 -37.80 -6.04
N SER A 479 23.92 -38.79 -6.79
CA SER A 479 24.49 -38.55 -8.11
C SER A 479 23.42 -38.03 -9.07
N VAL A 480 23.75 -37.01 -9.85
CA VAL A 480 22.88 -36.46 -10.89
C VAL A 480 23.23 -37.11 -12.23
N GLU A 481 22.22 -37.66 -12.90
CA GLU A 481 22.38 -38.17 -14.26
C GLU A 481 22.41 -37.00 -15.25
N VAL A 482 23.46 -36.92 -16.07
CA VAL A 482 23.65 -35.85 -17.06
C VAL A 482 23.68 -36.45 -18.47
N THR A 483 22.61 -36.22 -19.23
CA THR A 483 22.46 -36.69 -20.61
C THR A 483 22.77 -35.56 -21.59
N ALA A 484 23.55 -35.84 -22.62
CA ALA A 484 23.88 -34.87 -23.66
C ALA A 484 22.92 -34.94 -24.83
N GLY A 485 22.27 -33.82 -25.17
CA GLY A 485 21.56 -33.69 -26.44
C GLY A 485 22.52 -33.52 -27.62
N CYS A 486 22.04 -33.85 -28.82
CA CYS A 486 22.81 -33.70 -30.05
C CYS A 486 23.29 -32.25 -30.26
N GLY A 487 24.60 -32.07 -30.47
CA GLY A 487 25.21 -30.77 -30.74
C GLY A 487 25.55 -29.91 -29.52
N ALA A 488 25.36 -30.40 -28.29
CA ALA A 488 25.88 -29.74 -27.08
C ALA A 488 27.41 -29.84 -27.03
N THR A 489 28.09 -28.71 -26.79
CA THR A 489 29.57 -28.60 -26.94
C THR A 489 30.32 -28.51 -25.62
N LYS A 490 29.64 -28.20 -24.51
CA LYS A 490 30.23 -27.94 -23.19
C LYS A 490 29.87 -28.98 -22.12
N LEU A 491 29.62 -30.22 -22.54
CA LEU A 491 29.13 -31.30 -21.68
C LEU A 491 30.07 -31.63 -20.50
N ASP A 492 31.38 -31.70 -20.73
CA ASP A 492 32.33 -32.11 -19.69
C ASP A 492 32.33 -31.17 -18.50
N ARG A 493 32.19 -29.86 -18.76
CA ARG A 493 32.08 -28.85 -17.70
C ARG A 493 30.84 -29.06 -16.84
N LEU A 494 29.69 -29.38 -17.45
CA LEU A 494 28.46 -29.66 -16.71
C LEU A 494 28.58 -30.96 -15.90
N LYS A 495 29.19 -32.01 -16.47
CA LYS A 495 29.46 -33.24 -15.73
C LYS A 495 30.35 -33.01 -14.51
N GLU A 496 31.38 -32.16 -14.61
CA GLU A 496 32.20 -31.75 -13.46
C GLU A 496 31.36 -31.03 -12.39
N LEU A 497 30.51 -30.07 -12.79
CA LEU A 497 29.66 -29.33 -11.85
C LEU A 497 28.68 -30.26 -11.11
N PHE A 498 28.04 -31.19 -11.83
CA PHE A 498 27.11 -32.16 -11.27
C PHE A 498 27.79 -33.37 -10.59
N ALA A 499 29.13 -33.46 -10.63
CA ALA A 499 29.88 -34.47 -9.88
C ALA A 499 29.97 -34.16 -8.38
N GLU A 500 29.65 -32.93 -7.96
CA GLU A 500 29.59 -32.54 -6.55
C GLU A 500 28.54 -33.38 -5.80
N LYS A 501 29.00 -34.24 -4.87
CA LYS A 501 28.12 -35.12 -4.07
C LYS A 501 27.80 -34.57 -2.69
N SER A 502 28.42 -33.49 -2.26
CA SER A 502 28.17 -32.88 -0.97
C SER A 502 28.38 -31.38 -1.04
N PHE A 503 27.57 -30.63 -0.31
CA PHE A 503 27.69 -29.19 -0.16
C PHE A 503 27.55 -28.78 1.31
N ASP A 504 28.19 -27.68 1.68
CA ASP A 504 28.02 -27.08 3.00
C ASP A 504 26.84 -26.12 2.96
N ALA A 505 25.76 -26.46 3.66
CA ALA A 505 24.61 -25.58 3.80
C ALA A 505 25.01 -24.32 4.59
N VAL A 506 24.62 -23.15 4.10
CA VAL A 506 24.94 -21.89 4.79
C VAL A 506 24.17 -21.80 6.11
N PRO A 507 24.77 -21.20 7.16
CA PRO A 507 24.03 -20.89 8.38
C PRO A 507 22.92 -19.89 8.06
N PHE A 508 21.79 -19.99 8.77
CA PHE A 508 20.68 -19.03 8.68
C PHE A 508 20.79 -18.06 9.85
N GLN A 509 21.16 -16.81 9.57
CA GLN A 509 21.53 -15.83 10.60
C GLN A 509 20.68 -14.56 10.48
N PHE A 510 20.31 -13.98 11.62
CA PHE A 510 19.61 -12.71 11.70
C PHE A 510 20.41 -11.71 12.52
N GLY A 511 20.57 -10.50 12.01
CA GLY A 511 20.97 -9.34 12.81
C GLY A 511 19.76 -8.46 13.08
N ARG A 512 19.65 -7.95 14.30
CA ARG A 512 18.74 -6.84 14.64
C ARG A 512 19.57 -5.59 14.87
N PHE A 513 19.27 -4.55 14.11
CA PHE A 513 19.97 -3.27 14.17
C PHE A 513 19.01 -2.17 14.60
N LEU A 514 19.30 -1.55 15.74
CA LEU A 514 18.50 -0.46 16.28
C LEU A 514 18.85 0.85 15.57
N ASN A 515 17.85 1.70 15.38
CA ASN A 515 18.01 3.04 14.82
C ASN A 515 18.85 3.08 13.52
N CYS A 516 18.62 2.09 12.66
CA CYS A 516 19.34 1.91 11.40
C CYS A 516 18.60 2.58 10.24
N VAL A 517 19.34 2.82 9.16
CA VAL A 517 18.80 3.34 7.90
C VAL A 517 18.82 2.23 6.87
N ALA A 518 17.73 2.06 6.15
CA ALA A 518 17.69 1.11 5.03
C ALA A 518 16.76 1.61 3.93
N HIS A 519 17.05 1.23 2.69
CA HIS A 519 16.10 1.38 1.59
C HIS A 519 14.96 0.37 1.72
N SER A 520 13.76 0.73 1.28
CA SER A 520 12.55 -0.13 1.27
C SER A 520 12.67 -1.47 0.53
N ARG A 521 13.79 -1.72 -0.16
CA ARG A 521 14.12 -2.98 -0.85
C ARG A 521 15.18 -3.81 -0.10
N ALA A 522 15.28 -3.61 1.22
CA ALA A 522 16.35 -4.11 2.08
C ALA A 522 17.77 -3.81 1.58
N ILE A 523 17.96 -2.67 0.90
CA ILE A 523 19.24 -2.35 0.26
C ILE A 523 20.03 -1.38 1.13
N GLY A 524 21.30 -1.69 1.36
CA GLY A 524 22.25 -0.79 2.02
C GLY A 524 21.77 -0.40 3.41
N VAL A 525 21.64 -1.39 4.29
CA VAL A 525 21.34 -1.21 5.72
C VAL A 525 22.57 -0.60 6.39
N ILE A 526 22.40 0.59 6.95
CA ILE A 526 23.42 1.34 7.66
C ILE A 526 23.06 1.36 9.14
N THR A 527 23.93 0.81 9.99
CA THR A 527 23.77 0.80 11.44
C THR A 527 23.86 2.21 12.01
N GLN A 528 23.35 2.40 13.23
CA GLN A 528 23.48 3.68 13.93
C GLN A 528 24.95 4.15 14.08
N GLY A 529 25.89 3.20 14.15
CA GLY A 529 27.33 3.45 14.24
C GLY A 529 28.03 3.75 12.91
N GLY A 530 27.31 3.74 11.78
CA GLY A 530 27.86 4.11 10.48
C GLY A 530 28.57 2.98 9.75
N ALA A 531 28.22 1.75 10.09
CA ALA A 531 28.62 0.59 9.31
C ALA A 531 27.51 0.22 8.32
N ILE A 532 27.87 -0.18 7.10
CA ILE A 532 26.94 -0.79 6.15
C ILE A 532 27.04 -2.30 6.25
N ILE A 533 25.89 -2.98 6.31
CA ILE A 533 25.80 -4.44 6.35
C ILE A 533 26.00 -4.98 4.94
N GLU A 534 27.08 -5.73 4.72
CA GLU A 534 27.50 -6.22 3.39
C GLU A 534 26.42 -7.03 2.67
N GLU A 535 25.75 -7.91 3.41
CA GLU A 535 24.72 -8.80 2.88
C GLU A 535 23.52 -8.03 2.33
N SER A 536 23.29 -6.80 2.79
CA SER A 536 22.20 -5.95 2.31
C SER A 536 22.51 -5.20 1.01
N ILE A 537 23.76 -5.17 0.54
CA ILE A 537 24.15 -4.37 -0.64
C ILE A 537 24.76 -5.23 -1.77
N ILE A 538 25.23 -6.45 -1.47
CA ILE A 538 25.95 -7.30 -2.41
C ILE A 538 25.16 -7.64 -3.68
N VAL A 539 23.90 -8.06 -3.55
CA VAL A 539 23.06 -8.42 -4.70
C VAL A 539 22.73 -7.19 -5.53
N TYR A 540 22.50 -6.04 -4.88
CA TYR A 540 22.28 -4.79 -5.60
C TYR A 540 23.52 -4.41 -6.43
N ARG A 541 24.73 -4.49 -5.86
CA ARG A 541 26.00 -4.21 -6.55
C ARG A 541 26.28 -5.15 -7.72
N TYR A 542 25.82 -6.38 -7.62
CA TYR A 542 25.95 -7.34 -8.72
C TYR A 542 24.97 -7.01 -9.85
N VAL A 543 23.70 -6.73 -9.52
CA VAL A 543 22.66 -6.41 -10.51
C VAL A 543 22.88 -5.04 -11.16
N TYR A 544 23.36 -4.06 -10.38
CA TYR A 544 23.60 -2.69 -10.80
C TYR A 544 25.08 -2.35 -10.62
N GLN A 545 25.75 -2.03 -11.72
CA GLN A 545 27.19 -1.70 -11.70
C GLN A 545 27.52 -0.42 -10.90
N ASP A 546 26.52 0.39 -10.59
CA ASP A 546 26.66 1.60 -9.77
C ASP A 546 25.49 1.80 -8.79
N LEU A 547 25.72 2.66 -7.80
CA LEU A 547 24.73 3.01 -6.78
C LEU A 547 23.72 4.06 -7.25
N ASN A 548 23.54 4.26 -8.56
CA ASN A 548 22.77 5.39 -9.08
C ASN A 548 21.28 5.39 -8.72
N LEU A 549 20.73 4.27 -8.23
CA LEU A 549 19.35 4.19 -7.73
C LEU A 549 19.25 4.48 -6.23
N LEU A 550 20.39 4.57 -5.52
CA LEU A 550 20.45 4.90 -4.10
C LEU A 550 20.90 6.36 -3.95
N ASP A 551 19.95 7.28 -3.89
CA ASP A 551 20.27 8.72 -3.88
C ASP A 551 20.93 9.22 -2.58
N TYR A 552 21.00 8.37 -1.56
CA TYR A 552 21.62 8.61 -0.25
C TYR A 552 23.01 7.96 -0.08
N LEU A 553 23.41 7.09 -1.02
CA LEU A 553 24.64 6.33 -0.93
C LEU A 553 25.45 6.47 -2.22
N ASP A 554 26.74 6.77 -2.09
CA ASP A 554 27.69 6.83 -3.20
C ASP A 554 28.86 5.87 -2.93
N GLU A 555 29.71 5.67 -3.92
CA GLU A 555 30.89 4.83 -3.81
C GLU A 555 32.10 5.49 -4.46
N GLU A 556 33.20 5.57 -3.71
CA GLU A 556 34.48 6.12 -4.17
C GLU A 556 35.61 5.23 -3.64
N ASP A 557 36.52 4.80 -4.53
CA ASP A 557 37.66 3.93 -4.20
C ASP A 557 37.29 2.67 -3.39
N GLY A 558 36.15 2.04 -3.72
CA GLY A 558 35.65 0.84 -3.05
C GLY A 558 35.08 1.07 -1.64
N LYS A 559 34.85 2.33 -1.26
CA LYS A 559 34.24 2.71 0.03
C LYS A 559 32.87 3.31 -0.19
N TYR A 560 31.93 2.89 0.65
CA TYR A 560 30.58 3.46 0.67
C TYR A 560 30.57 4.82 1.36
N ILE A 561 29.85 5.77 0.76
CA ILE A 561 29.78 7.15 1.22
C ILE A 561 28.31 7.52 1.41
N LEU A 562 27.93 7.79 2.65
CA LEU A 562 26.63 8.33 3.00
C LEU A 562 26.57 9.81 2.68
N LEU A 563 25.62 10.21 1.84
CA LEU A 563 25.55 11.55 1.27
C LEU A 563 24.81 12.56 2.16
N PHE A 564 23.87 12.10 3.00
CA PHE A 564 23.10 12.91 3.93
C PHE A 564 22.59 12.06 5.10
N ASN A 565 22.05 12.70 6.14
CA ASN A 565 21.67 12.04 7.40
C ASN A 565 20.27 12.34 7.91
N GLU A 566 19.45 12.98 7.09
CA GLU A 566 18.05 13.21 7.39
C GLU A 566 17.20 12.19 6.64
N PHE A 567 16.54 11.31 7.41
CA PHE A 567 15.68 10.26 6.89
C PHE A 567 14.32 10.33 7.58
N LYS A 568 13.25 9.99 6.86
CA LYS A 568 11.94 9.80 7.49
C LYS A 568 12.04 8.64 8.48
N PHE A 569 11.65 8.91 9.72
CA PHE A 569 11.66 7.91 10.78
C PHE A 569 10.38 7.07 10.73
N ILE A 570 10.53 5.76 10.88
CA ILE A 570 9.47 4.78 11.02
C ILE A 570 9.68 4.12 12.37
N ASP A 571 8.80 4.42 13.31
CA ASP A 571 8.83 3.87 14.66
C ASP A 571 8.21 2.46 14.70
N GLU A 572 8.82 1.54 13.94
CA GLU A 572 8.44 0.13 13.89
C GLU A 572 9.68 -0.76 13.93
N ASP A 573 9.53 -1.93 14.55
CA ASP A 573 10.45 -3.04 14.37
C ASP A 573 10.08 -3.72 13.06
N VAL A 574 11.03 -3.80 12.14
CA VAL A 574 10.75 -4.26 10.78
C VAL A 574 11.62 -5.44 10.37
N LEU A 575 11.08 -6.36 9.58
CA LEU A 575 11.83 -7.37 8.84
C LEU A 575 12.05 -6.83 7.43
N LEU A 576 13.29 -6.93 6.95
CA LEU A 576 13.69 -6.58 5.61
C LEU A 576 14.02 -7.88 4.84
N PRO A 577 13.03 -8.60 4.29
CA PRO A 577 13.23 -9.98 3.83
C PRO A 577 13.74 -10.11 2.39
N LEU A 578 13.68 -9.04 1.59
CA LEU A 578 13.88 -9.08 0.15
C LEU A 578 15.06 -8.22 -0.25
N HIS A 579 15.94 -8.73 -1.12
CA HIS A 579 16.93 -7.91 -1.81
C HIS A 579 16.32 -7.26 -3.07
N SER A 580 17.16 -6.74 -3.98
CA SER A 580 16.74 -5.95 -5.14
C SER A 580 15.90 -6.67 -6.21
N SER A 581 15.69 -7.99 -6.12
CA SER A 581 15.05 -8.82 -7.15
C SER A 581 13.78 -9.49 -6.64
N PHE A 582 12.74 -9.49 -7.48
CA PHE A 582 11.45 -10.15 -7.24
C PHE A 582 11.29 -11.44 -8.05
N ALA A 583 12.37 -12.04 -8.54
CA ALA A 583 12.25 -13.32 -9.22
C ALA A 583 11.59 -14.33 -8.27
N PHE A 584 10.65 -15.12 -8.78
CA PHE A 584 9.85 -16.05 -7.98
C PHE A 584 10.71 -16.94 -7.08
N GLY A 585 11.85 -17.45 -7.59
CA GLY A 585 12.81 -18.22 -6.80
C GLY A 585 13.36 -17.49 -5.57
N HIS A 586 13.72 -16.21 -5.68
CA HIS A 586 14.21 -15.42 -4.53
C HIS A 586 13.13 -15.19 -3.47
N VAL A 587 11.87 -15.00 -3.91
CA VAL A 587 10.77 -14.89 -2.95
C VAL A 587 10.58 -16.20 -2.19
N ILE A 588 10.62 -17.34 -2.89
CA ILE A 588 10.51 -18.67 -2.28
C ILE A 588 11.73 -19.02 -1.40
N PHE A 589 12.96 -18.83 -1.85
CA PHE A 589 14.12 -19.36 -1.12
C PHE A 589 14.77 -18.36 -0.18
N ASP A 590 14.69 -17.05 -0.47
CA ASP A 590 15.32 -16.03 0.36
C ASP A 590 14.31 -15.34 1.28
N ALA A 591 13.15 -14.91 0.79
CA ALA A 591 12.23 -14.07 1.58
C ALA A 591 11.28 -14.83 2.51
N ILE A 592 10.56 -15.84 2.00
CA ILE A 592 9.54 -16.56 2.78
C ILE A 592 10.13 -17.28 4.00
N PRO A 593 11.28 -17.98 3.94
CA PRO A 593 11.86 -18.63 5.11
C PRO A 593 12.18 -17.65 6.25
N GLN A 594 12.50 -16.39 5.92
CA GLN A 594 12.69 -15.35 6.92
C GLN A 594 11.38 -14.92 7.57
N ILE A 595 10.33 -14.77 6.76
CA ILE A 595 9.00 -14.36 7.23
C ILE A 595 8.39 -15.46 8.11
N LEU A 596 8.50 -16.73 7.71
CA LEU A 596 8.02 -17.87 8.51
C LEU A 596 8.77 -18.00 9.84
N PHE A 597 10.08 -17.71 9.87
CA PHE A 597 10.86 -17.76 11.11
C PHE A 597 10.32 -16.78 12.17
N TRP A 598 9.75 -15.67 11.72
CA TRP A 598 9.16 -14.61 12.53
C TRP A 598 7.62 -14.57 12.51
N GLU A 599 6.98 -15.66 12.10
CA GLU A 599 5.54 -15.73 11.86
C GLU A 599 4.72 -15.20 13.05
N ASN A 600 5.05 -15.61 14.27
CA ASN A 600 4.31 -15.23 15.47
C ASN A 600 4.44 -13.72 15.75
N GLU A 601 5.67 -13.19 15.77
CA GLU A 601 5.93 -11.77 15.97
C GLU A 601 5.22 -10.90 14.94
N ILE A 602 5.15 -11.38 13.69
CA ILE A 602 4.46 -10.69 12.60
C ILE A 602 2.94 -10.75 12.80
N LYS A 603 2.39 -11.93 13.06
CA LYS A 603 0.95 -12.13 13.25
C LYS A 603 0.40 -11.41 14.48
N GLU A 604 1.19 -11.33 15.55
CA GLU A 604 0.91 -10.54 16.76
C GLU A 604 1.16 -9.04 16.58
N ASN A 605 1.53 -8.61 15.37
CA ASN A 605 1.75 -7.21 15.01
C ASN A 605 2.89 -6.54 15.80
N ARG A 606 3.83 -7.33 16.34
CA ARG A 606 5.05 -6.86 17.00
C ARG A 606 6.20 -6.60 16.03
N LEU A 607 6.11 -7.18 14.82
CA LEU A 607 7.09 -7.04 13.76
C LEU A 607 6.38 -6.80 12.42
N LYS A 608 6.79 -5.78 11.68
CA LYS A 608 6.26 -5.51 10.34
C LYS A 608 7.18 -6.03 9.24
N VAL A 609 6.62 -6.53 8.14
CA VAL A 609 7.42 -6.91 6.96
C VAL A 609 7.46 -5.74 5.97
N VAL A 610 8.65 -5.24 5.64
CA VAL A 610 8.77 -4.17 4.63
C VAL A 610 8.72 -4.75 3.23
N LEU A 611 7.86 -4.19 2.39
CA LEU A 611 7.84 -4.41 0.95
C LEU A 611 7.90 -3.06 0.24
N PRO A 612 8.61 -2.91 -0.89
CA PRO A 612 8.48 -1.71 -1.70
C PRO A 612 7.08 -1.63 -2.34
N ASN A 613 6.63 -0.43 -2.67
CA ASN A 613 5.32 -0.19 -3.29
C ASN A 613 5.13 -0.83 -4.67
N ASP A 614 6.22 -1.19 -5.33
CA ASP A 614 6.21 -1.92 -6.60
C ASP A 614 6.37 -3.45 -6.43
N ALA A 615 6.33 -3.96 -5.19
CA ALA A 615 6.34 -5.39 -4.94
C ALA A 615 5.15 -6.05 -5.67
N PRO A 616 5.38 -7.09 -6.48
CA PRO A 616 4.31 -7.73 -7.24
C PRO A 616 3.18 -8.24 -6.33
N LEU A 617 1.94 -8.08 -6.77
CA LEU A 617 0.75 -8.48 -5.99
C LEU A 617 0.77 -9.96 -5.58
N TRP A 618 1.34 -10.82 -6.42
CA TRP A 618 1.45 -12.24 -6.15
C TRP A 618 2.31 -12.56 -4.92
N VAL A 619 3.28 -11.71 -4.54
CA VAL A 619 4.08 -11.91 -3.31
C VAL A 619 3.17 -11.90 -2.08
N ARG A 620 2.25 -10.93 -2.02
CA ARG A 620 1.26 -10.84 -0.95
C ARG A 620 0.24 -11.98 -1.03
N GLY A 621 -0.16 -12.37 -2.25
CA GLY A 621 -1.03 -13.52 -2.47
C GLY A 621 -0.44 -14.83 -1.94
N ILE A 622 0.86 -15.06 -2.14
CA ILE A 622 1.60 -16.20 -1.58
C ILE A 622 1.56 -16.15 -0.05
N LEU A 623 1.93 -15.03 0.57
CA LEU A 623 1.99 -14.90 2.03
C LEU A 623 0.59 -15.00 2.69
N ALA A 624 -0.46 -14.58 2.00
CA ALA A 624 -1.83 -14.76 2.47
C ALA A 624 -2.20 -16.23 2.70
N THR A 625 -1.57 -17.18 1.98
CA THR A 625 -1.81 -18.63 2.19
C THR A 625 -1.30 -19.14 3.54
N TRP A 626 -0.37 -18.43 4.18
CA TRP A 626 0.05 -18.67 5.57
C TRP A 626 -0.69 -17.79 6.58
N GLY A 627 -1.73 -17.05 6.15
CA GLY A 627 -2.54 -16.21 7.03
C GLY A 627 -1.89 -14.88 7.40
N PHE A 628 -0.90 -14.41 6.62
CA PHE A 628 -0.42 -13.04 6.74
C PHE A 628 -1.42 -12.07 6.10
N LEU A 629 -1.82 -11.04 6.84
CA LEU A 629 -2.86 -10.08 6.49
C LEU A 629 -2.22 -8.75 6.05
N PRO A 630 -2.95 -7.89 5.31
CA PRO A 630 -2.39 -6.63 4.80
C PRO A 630 -1.72 -5.75 5.85
N HIS A 631 -2.24 -5.72 7.09
CA HIS A 631 -1.68 -4.92 8.19
C HIS A 631 -0.32 -5.44 8.71
N HIS A 632 0.10 -6.66 8.38
CA HIS A 632 1.42 -7.19 8.72
C HIS A 632 2.55 -6.58 7.88
N PHE A 633 2.21 -5.89 6.80
CA PHE A 633 3.18 -5.33 5.85
C PHE A 633 3.27 -3.80 5.96
N LEU A 634 4.49 -3.27 5.81
CA LEU A 634 4.74 -1.85 5.55
C LEU A 634 5.13 -1.69 4.08
N ILE A 635 4.24 -1.12 3.29
CA ILE A 635 4.47 -0.87 1.87
C ILE A 635 5.10 0.52 1.72
N LEU A 636 6.37 0.58 1.30
CA LEU A 636 7.14 1.83 1.31
C LEU A 636 7.60 2.24 -0.11
N PRO A 637 7.65 3.54 -0.44
CA PRO A 637 8.21 4.00 -1.71
C PRO A 637 9.71 3.71 -1.82
N HIS A 638 10.29 3.85 -3.03
CA HIS A 638 11.72 3.65 -3.29
C HIS A 638 12.60 4.78 -2.72
N THR A 639 12.68 4.85 -1.40
CA THR A 639 13.52 5.80 -0.67
C THR A 639 14.11 5.14 0.59
N PRO A 640 15.21 5.69 1.13
CA PRO A 640 15.72 5.29 2.44
C PRO A 640 14.85 5.80 3.60
N PHE A 641 14.73 4.99 4.64
CA PHE A 641 14.05 5.31 5.90
C PHE A 641 14.95 4.97 7.08
N ARG A 642 14.75 5.68 8.20
CA ARG A 642 15.31 5.32 9.50
C ARG A 642 14.27 4.51 10.24
N PHE A 643 14.61 3.33 10.74
CA PHE A 643 13.68 2.44 11.46
C PHE A 643 14.01 2.40 12.96
N ARG A 644 13.01 2.16 13.82
CA ARG A 644 13.25 1.86 15.25
C ARG A 644 14.20 0.67 15.38
N SER A 645 13.92 -0.41 14.67
CA SER A 645 14.90 -1.45 14.39
C SER A 645 14.60 -2.19 13.10
N ALA A 646 15.63 -2.78 12.48
CA ALA A 646 15.46 -3.68 11.35
C ALA A 646 16.13 -5.03 11.61
N MET A 647 15.39 -6.09 11.29
CA MET A 647 15.88 -7.46 11.19
C MET A 647 16.33 -7.72 9.76
N VAL A 648 17.56 -8.19 9.65
CA VAL A 648 18.26 -8.45 8.39
C VAL A 648 18.82 -9.86 8.44
N CYS A 649 18.61 -10.62 7.37
CA CYS A 649 19.12 -11.99 7.27
C CYS A 649 20.26 -12.08 6.25
N ASN A 650 21.18 -13.01 6.46
CA ASN A 650 22.22 -13.31 5.47
C ASN A 650 21.67 -13.94 4.18
N SER A 651 20.40 -14.37 4.18
CA SER A 651 19.67 -14.79 2.97
C SER A 651 19.60 -13.72 1.88
N LEU A 652 19.77 -12.43 2.24
CA LEU A 652 19.85 -11.34 1.27
C LEU A 652 21.01 -11.48 0.26
N THR A 653 21.99 -12.34 0.56
CA THR A 653 23.09 -12.68 -0.36
C THR A 653 22.74 -13.73 -1.40
N THR A 654 21.54 -14.34 -1.33
CA THR A 654 21.13 -15.52 -2.11
C THR A 654 21.92 -16.80 -1.81
N GLY A 655 22.87 -16.76 -0.85
CA GLY A 655 23.63 -17.94 -0.44
C GLY A 655 22.72 -19.07 0.07
N THR A 656 21.61 -18.73 0.72
CA THR A 656 20.57 -19.68 1.17
C THR A 656 19.74 -20.29 0.04
N THR A 657 19.70 -19.66 -1.14
CA THR A 657 19.12 -20.27 -2.34
C THR A 657 20.09 -21.30 -2.93
N TYR A 658 21.37 -20.94 -3.07
CA TYR A 658 22.34 -21.81 -3.73
C TYR A 658 22.87 -22.92 -2.83
N TYR A 659 22.97 -22.71 -1.52
CA TYR A 659 23.46 -23.67 -0.53
C TYR A 659 22.42 -23.81 0.61
N PRO A 660 21.22 -24.31 0.30
CA PRO A 660 20.07 -24.21 1.18
C PRO A 660 20.26 -24.94 2.51
N ASN A 661 19.81 -24.31 3.59
CA ASN A 661 19.79 -24.91 4.91
C ASN A 661 18.54 -25.80 5.08
N PRO A 662 18.68 -27.09 5.41
CA PRO A 662 17.53 -27.97 5.51
C PRO A 662 16.50 -27.51 6.55
N ASP A 663 16.93 -26.91 7.66
CA ASP A 663 16.00 -26.44 8.70
C ASP A 663 15.20 -25.21 8.22
N SER A 664 15.85 -24.33 7.44
CA SER A 664 15.18 -23.16 6.87
C SER A 664 14.07 -23.55 5.89
N LEU A 665 14.30 -24.59 5.07
CA LEU A 665 13.31 -25.08 4.11
C LEU A 665 12.29 -26.03 4.75
N ALA A 666 12.62 -26.70 5.85
CA ALA A 666 11.68 -27.53 6.60
C ALA A 666 10.47 -26.73 7.11
N GLN A 667 10.60 -25.40 7.25
CA GLN A 667 9.49 -24.50 7.59
C GLN A 667 8.32 -24.58 6.59
N TYR A 668 8.57 -24.96 5.32
CA TYR A 668 7.52 -25.17 4.32
C TYR A 668 6.56 -26.31 4.67
N ALA A 669 7.00 -27.28 5.47
CA ALA A 669 6.15 -28.39 5.93
C ALA A 669 5.08 -27.96 6.94
N LEU A 670 5.21 -26.77 7.54
CA LEU A 670 4.30 -26.26 8.59
C LEU A 670 3.05 -25.57 8.04
N GLN A 671 2.87 -25.53 6.72
CA GLN A 671 1.73 -24.85 6.10
C GLN A 671 0.38 -25.54 6.43
N PRO A 672 -0.72 -24.78 6.60
CA PRO A 672 -2.07 -25.33 6.66
C PRO A 672 -2.42 -26.28 5.50
N ALA A 673 -3.26 -27.28 5.78
CA ALA A 673 -3.77 -28.20 4.78
C ALA A 673 -4.54 -27.45 3.68
N LEU A 674 -4.23 -27.75 2.42
CA LEU A 674 -4.98 -27.24 1.27
C LEU A 674 -6.35 -27.94 1.20
N PRO A 675 -7.40 -27.27 0.67
CA PRO A 675 -8.66 -27.92 0.31
C PRO A 675 -8.40 -29.13 -0.60
N THR A 676 -9.20 -30.20 -0.45
CA THR A 676 -8.95 -31.48 -1.11
C THR A 676 -9.38 -31.48 -2.59
N ALA A 677 -8.40 -31.79 -3.46
CA ALA A 677 -8.42 -32.49 -4.75
C ALA A 677 -9.30 -31.93 -5.89
N SER A 678 -8.69 -31.08 -6.72
CA SER A 678 -8.96 -31.08 -8.16
C SER A 678 -8.13 -32.18 -8.85
N GLU A 679 -8.63 -32.80 -9.92
CA GLU A 679 -7.83 -33.72 -10.75
C GLU A 679 -6.76 -32.91 -11.50
N THR A 680 -5.55 -32.82 -10.94
CA THR A 680 -4.41 -32.18 -11.60
C THR A 680 -3.57 -33.21 -12.39
N PRO A 681 -2.99 -32.84 -13.54
CA PRO A 681 -2.15 -33.74 -14.31
C PRO A 681 -0.89 -34.16 -13.53
N GLN A 682 -0.50 -35.43 -13.67
CA GLN A 682 0.67 -36.01 -12.98
C GLN A 682 1.97 -35.89 -13.78
N LEU A 683 1.89 -35.67 -15.10
CA LEU A 683 3.01 -35.49 -16.01
C LEU A 683 2.96 -34.06 -16.55
N ILE A 684 3.88 -33.21 -16.13
CA ILE A 684 3.81 -31.78 -16.42
C ILE A 684 5.06 -31.26 -17.12
N TYR A 685 4.86 -30.42 -18.13
CA TYR A 685 5.90 -29.61 -18.74
C TYR A 685 5.74 -28.16 -18.29
N LEU A 686 6.80 -27.56 -17.75
CA LEU A 686 6.81 -26.17 -17.30
C LEU A 686 7.04 -25.25 -18.50
N ALA A 687 5.95 -24.87 -19.17
CA ALA A 687 5.94 -23.92 -20.26
C ALA A 687 6.18 -22.49 -19.76
N ARG A 688 6.68 -21.62 -20.63
CA ARG A 688 6.92 -20.20 -20.30
C ARG A 688 6.21 -19.27 -21.28
N ASP A 689 5.34 -18.42 -20.78
CA ASP A 689 4.86 -17.29 -21.58
C ASP A 689 5.95 -16.21 -21.70
N ARG A 690 6.36 -15.92 -22.94
CA ARG A 690 7.36 -14.89 -23.26
C ARG A 690 6.91 -13.49 -22.83
N ALA A 691 5.61 -13.24 -22.69
CA ALA A 691 5.09 -11.94 -22.27
C ALA A 691 5.23 -11.67 -20.75
N ASN A 692 5.34 -12.72 -19.93
CA ASN A 692 5.27 -12.62 -18.46
C ASN A 692 6.54 -13.10 -17.74
N THR A 693 7.65 -13.29 -18.46
CA THR A 693 8.93 -13.78 -17.90
C THR A 693 9.90 -12.64 -17.61
N TYR A 694 10.52 -12.67 -16.42
CA TYR A 694 11.69 -11.84 -16.08
C TYR A 694 13.02 -12.46 -16.55
N SER A 695 12.96 -13.62 -17.20
CA SER A 695 14.11 -14.38 -17.68
C SER A 695 14.28 -14.27 -19.18
N ASN A 696 15.48 -13.88 -19.61
CA ASN A 696 15.93 -13.85 -21.00
C ASN A 696 16.40 -15.23 -21.50
N ARG A 697 15.80 -16.32 -20.99
CA ARG A 697 16.18 -17.71 -21.31
C ARG A 697 15.04 -18.42 -22.02
N PHE A 698 15.27 -18.81 -23.27
CA PHE A 698 14.25 -19.35 -24.16
C PHE A 698 14.67 -20.69 -24.76
N ILE A 699 13.69 -21.54 -25.03
CA ILE A 699 13.87 -22.70 -25.92
C ILE A 699 13.30 -22.29 -27.29
N ASP A 700 14.12 -22.36 -28.33
CA ASP A 700 13.74 -21.92 -29.68
C ASP A 700 12.72 -22.87 -30.31
N ASN A 701 12.89 -24.18 -30.09
CA ASN A 701 12.02 -25.25 -30.56
C ASN A 701 11.05 -25.75 -29.47
N GLU A 702 10.55 -24.84 -28.63
CA GLU A 702 9.61 -25.18 -27.54
C GLU A 702 8.31 -25.82 -28.06
N PRO A 703 7.71 -25.39 -29.19
CA PRO A 703 6.53 -26.07 -29.75
C PRO A 703 6.76 -27.55 -30.08
N GLU A 704 7.94 -27.89 -30.61
CA GLU A 704 8.34 -29.27 -30.92
C GLU A 704 8.54 -30.08 -29.63
N VAL A 705 9.13 -29.47 -28.59
CA VAL A 705 9.28 -30.08 -27.27
C VAL A 705 7.94 -30.38 -26.63
N ILE A 706 7.02 -29.41 -26.64
CA ILE A 706 5.65 -29.58 -26.11
C ILE A 706 4.95 -30.71 -26.86
N SER A 707 4.96 -30.68 -28.19
CA SER A 707 4.33 -31.71 -29.03
C SER A 707 4.88 -33.12 -28.74
N ALA A 708 6.20 -33.23 -28.56
CA ALA A 708 6.85 -34.50 -28.25
C ALA A 708 6.49 -35.03 -26.85
N LEU A 709 6.36 -34.15 -25.86
CA LEU A 709 5.97 -34.51 -24.49
C LEU A 709 4.47 -34.81 -24.37
N GLU A 710 3.60 -34.06 -25.05
CA GLU A 710 2.16 -34.32 -25.12
C GLU A 710 1.85 -35.70 -25.71
N ALA A 711 2.63 -36.14 -26.70
CA ALA A 711 2.56 -37.50 -27.24
C ALA A 711 2.92 -38.60 -26.22
N LEU A 712 3.55 -38.23 -25.09
CA LEU A 712 3.85 -39.09 -23.94
C LEU A 712 2.89 -38.87 -22.76
N GLY A 713 1.83 -38.08 -22.94
CA GLY A 713 0.81 -37.81 -21.91
C GLY A 713 1.14 -36.64 -20.97
N PHE A 714 2.14 -35.81 -21.29
CA PHE A 714 2.42 -34.59 -20.52
C PHE A 714 1.40 -33.50 -20.82
N THR A 715 1.17 -32.63 -19.85
CA THR A 715 0.43 -31.37 -20.02
C THR A 715 1.39 -30.19 -19.91
N ALA A 716 1.40 -29.32 -20.91
CA ALA A 716 2.15 -28.07 -20.86
C ALA A 716 1.41 -27.04 -20.00
N ILE A 717 2.07 -26.55 -18.95
CA ILE A 717 1.49 -25.63 -17.97
C ILE A 717 2.46 -24.49 -17.73
N ASP A 718 1.93 -23.26 -17.76
CA ASP A 718 2.63 -22.07 -17.28
C ASP A 718 2.15 -21.77 -15.84
N PRO A 719 2.95 -22.05 -14.81
CA PRO A 719 2.55 -21.82 -13.43
C PRO A 719 2.25 -20.36 -13.12
N SER A 720 2.82 -19.40 -13.88
CA SER A 720 2.59 -17.97 -13.64
C SER A 720 1.14 -17.53 -13.90
N LYS A 721 0.38 -18.34 -14.64
CA LYS A 721 -1.04 -18.12 -14.94
C LYS A 721 -1.97 -18.75 -13.90
N LEU A 722 -1.43 -19.50 -12.95
CA LEU A 722 -2.19 -20.19 -11.93
C LEU A 722 -2.15 -19.43 -10.60
N PRO A 723 -3.27 -19.37 -9.86
CA PRO A 723 -3.26 -19.03 -8.44
C PRO A 723 -2.23 -19.88 -7.69
N TYR A 724 -1.57 -19.30 -6.69
CA TYR A 724 -0.48 -19.99 -6.00
C TYR A 724 -0.91 -21.32 -5.36
N VAL A 725 -2.11 -21.37 -4.77
CA VAL A 725 -2.67 -22.60 -4.20
C VAL A 725 -2.80 -23.71 -5.25
N ASP A 726 -3.16 -23.37 -6.47
CA ASP A 726 -3.30 -24.34 -7.58
C ASP A 726 -1.91 -24.82 -8.05
N GLN A 727 -0.90 -23.94 -8.06
CA GLN A 727 0.49 -24.35 -8.30
C GLN A 727 0.94 -25.37 -7.25
N MET A 728 0.61 -25.15 -5.98
CA MET A 728 0.98 -26.07 -4.91
C MET A 728 0.33 -27.45 -5.07
N GLU A 729 -0.96 -27.49 -5.39
CA GLU A 729 -1.68 -28.73 -5.64
C GLU A 729 -1.09 -29.47 -6.85
N LEU A 730 -0.85 -28.75 -7.95
CA LEU A 730 -0.25 -29.28 -9.17
C LEU A 730 1.09 -29.96 -8.89
N PHE A 731 2.01 -29.28 -8.22
CA PHE A 731 3.34 -29.81 -7.93
C PHE A 731 3.29 -30.93 -6.87
N ARG A 732 2.35 -30.90 -5.93
CA ARG A 732 2.15 -31.98 -4.93
C ARG A 732 1.66 -33.28 -5.55
N ASN A 733 0.96 -33.21 -6.69
CA ASN A 733 0.43 -34.36 -7.41
C ASN A 733 1.28 -34.79 -8.60
N ALA A 734 2.25 -33.98 -9.01
CA ALA A 734 3.17 -34.31 -10.09
C ALA A 734 4.02 -35.55 -9.74
N LYS A 735 4.18 -36.44 -10.72
CA LYS A 735 5.09 -37.59 -10.69
C LYS A 735 6.34 -37.34 -11.49
N VAL A 736 6.21 -36.66 -12.64
CA VAL A 736 7.32 -36.27 -13.52
C VAL A 736 7.13 -34.83 -13.97
N ILE A 737 8.18 -34.03 -13.79
CA ILE A 737 8.23 -32.61 -14.17
C ILE A 737 9.38 -32.42 -15.16
N VAL A 738 9.08 -31.88 -16.33
CA VAL A 738 10.08 -31.49 -17.34
C VAL A 738 10.02 -29.97 -17.51
N GLY A 739 11.14 -29.29 -17.63
CA GLY A 739 11.12 -27.84 -17.84
C GLY A 739 12.49 -27.24 -18.10
N ALA A 740 12.50 -26.05 -18.66
CA ALA A 740 13.73 -25.26 -18.81
C ALA A 740 14.27 -24.81 -17.44
N HIS A 741 15.60 -24.79 -17.29
CA HIS A 741 16.26 -24.34 -16.06
C HIS A 741 15.81 -22.94 -15.62
N GLY A 742 15.24 -22.80 -14.42
CA GLY A 742 14.81 -21.51 -13.88
C GLY A 742 13.76 -21.56 -12.78
N SER A 743 13.26 -20.37 -12.43
CA SER A 743 12.48 -20.15 -11.21
C SER A 743 11.13 -20.87 -11.17
N ALA A 744 10.57 -21.32 -12.30
CA ALA A 744 9.34 -22.13 -12.27
C ALA A 744 9.52 -23.41 -11.41
N PHE A 745 10.73 -23.97 -11.38
CA PHE A 745 11.08 -25.08 -10.51
C PHE A 745 11.12 -24.72 -9.02
N ALA A 746 11.03 -23.46 -8.60
CA ALA A 746 10.97 -23.14 -7.17
C ALA A 746 9.72 -23.75 -6.49
N ASN A 747 8.67 -24.08 -7.25
CA ASN A 747 7.50 -24.81 -6.76
C ASN A 747 7.78 -26.27 -6.34
N ILE A 748 8.98 -26.81 -6.59
CA ILE A 748 9.31 -28.20 -6.24
C ILE A 748 9.32 -28.46 -4.74
N ILE A 749 9.38 -27.41 -3.92
CA ILE A 749 9.19 -27.47 -2.46
C ILE A 749 7.87 -28.14 -2.08
N TRP A 750 6.90 -28.19 -3.00
CA TRP A 750 5.59 -28.80 -2.81
C TRP A 750 5.50 -30.25 -3.29
N CYS A 751 6.51 -30.72 -4.03
CA CYS A 751 6.54 -32.09 -4.56
C CYS A 751 6.66 -33.13 -3.45
N ARG A 752 6.13 -34.32 -3.73
CA ARG A 752 6.32 -35.48 -2.84
C ARG A 752 7.73 -36.06 -3.04
N PRO A 753 8.36 -36.62 -1.99
CA PRO A 753 9.58 -37.41 -2.14
C PRO A 753 9.47 -38.45 -3.26
N GLY A 754 10.51 -38.58 -4.08
CA GLY A 754 10.54 -39.49 -5.23
C GLY A 754 9.95 -38.93 -6.54
N THR A 755 9.40 -37.71 -6.54
CA THR A 755 9.02 -37.01 -7.80
C THR A 755 10.25 -36.89 -8.71
N LYS A 756 10.08 -37.17 -10.00
CA LYS A 756 11.15 -37.12 -11.01
C LYS A 756 11.19 -35.75 -11.67
N LEU A 757 12.37 -35.15 -11.77
CA LEU A 757 12.58 -33.86 -12.42
C LEU A 757 13.61 -34.01 -13.53
N VAL A 758 13.26 -33.49 -14.71
CA VAL A 758 14.16 -33.37 -15.86
C VAL A 758 14.37 -31.89 -16.14
N ASP A 759 15.57 -31.40 -15.83
CA ASP A 759 15.99 -30.04 -16.13
C ASP A 759 16.60 -29.95 -17.53
N LEU A 760 15.98 -29.14 -18.38
CA LEU A 760 16.50 -28.78 -19.70
C LEU A 760 17.50 -27.63 -19.51
N THR A 761 18.76 -28.00 -19.31
CA THR A 761 19.85 -27.08 -18.99
C THR A 761 20.59 -26.65 -20.25
N PRO A 762 20.82 -25.35 -20.50
CA PRO A 762 21.69 -24.90 -21.59
C PRO A 762 23.15 -25.33 -21.39
N ASP A 763 23.84 -25.76 -22.44
CA ASP A 763 25.27 -26.09 -22.41
C ASP A 763 26.18 -24.89 -22.13
N ASP A 764 25.72 -23.67 -22.44
CA ASP A 764 26.40 -22.43 -22.05
C ASP A 764 26.38 -22.17 -20.55
N TRP A 765 25.63 -22.97 -19.77
CA TRP A 765 25.38 -22.89 -18.35
C TRP A 765 25.08 -21.48 -17.82
N VAL A 766 23.99 -21.37 -17.10
CA VAL A 766 23.62 -20.12 -16.47
C VAL A 766 24.37 -20.00 -15.15
N GLY A 767 25.56 -19.41 -15.19
CA GLY A 767 26.39 -19.15 -14.01
C GLY A 767 26.36 -17.68 -13.64
N TYR A 768 25.21 -17.15 -13.20
CA TYR A 768 25.12 -15.73 -12.86
C TYR A 768 26.19 -15.36 -11.82
N TRP A 769 26.30 -16.13 -10.75
CA TRP A 769 27.10 -15.75 -9.58
C TRP A 769 28.51 -16.34 -9.52
N ASN A 770 28.99 -16.91 -10.63
CA ASN A 770 30.33 -17.52 -10.70
C ASN A 770 31.45 -16.53 -10.36
N ASP A 771 31.29 -15.24 -10.68
CA ASP A 771 32.28 -14.19 -10.39
C ASP A 771 32.42 -13.91 -8.87
N LEU A 772 31.44 -14.32 -8.06
CA LEU A 772 31.49 -14.29 -6.60
C LEU A 772 31.91 -15.64 -5.99
N GLY A 773 32.34 -16.60 -6.83
CA GLY A 773 32.68 -17.96 -6.40
C GLY A 773 31.48 -18.83 -6.01
N ILE A 774 30.26 -18.43 -6.38
CA ILE A 774 29.02 -19.13 -6.05
C ILE A 774 28.59 -19.98 -7.25
N THR A 775 28.53 -21.30 -7.07
CA THR A 775 28.05 -22.22 -8.11
C THR A 775 26.52 -22.35 -8.03
N GLU A 776 25.85 -22.10 -9.15
CA GLU A 776 24.38 -22.08 -9.31
C GLU A 776 23.71 -23.49 -9.26
N MET A 777 23.95 -24.27 -8.21
CA MET A 777 23.42 -25.64 -8.05
C MET A 777 22.14 -25.69 -7.19
N TRP A 778 21.39 -24.58 -7.11
CA TRP A 778 20.24 -24.45 -6.21
C TRP A 778 19.19 -25.55 -6.45
N LEU A 779 18.93 -25.89 -7.71
CA LEU A 779 17.88 -26.84 -8.08
C LEU A 779 18.24 -28.26 -7.64
N SER A 780 19.44 -28.75 -8.00
CA SER A 780 19.89 -30.09 -7.59
C SER A 780 20.01 -30.21 -6.07
N ARG A 781 20.52 -29.17 -5.39
CA ARG A 781 20.64 -29.16 -3.93
C ARG A 781 19.27 -29.12 -3.25
N THR A 782 18.31 -28.38 -3.78
CA THR A 782 16.92 -28.39 -3.27
C THR A 782 16.28 -29.76 -3.48
N CYS A 783 16.47 -30.39 -4.65
CA CYS A 783 16.01 -31.76 -4.90
C CYS A 783 16.57 -32.75 -3.87
N THR A 784 17.85 -32.64 -3.51
CA THR A 784 18.45 -33.45 -2.43
C THR A 784 17.69 -33.29 -1.12
N LEU A 785 17.39 -32.06 -0.70
CA LEU A 785 16.71 -31.79 0.57
C LEU A 785 15.28 -32.33 0.62
N PHE A 786 14.57 -32.30 -0.51
CA PHE A 786 13.20 -32.81 -0.62
C PHE A 786 13.13 -34.28 -1.09
N SER A 787 14.28 -34.97 -1.19
CA SER A 787 14.38 -36.36 -1.66
C SER A 787 13.72 -36.57 -3.04
N LEU A 788 13.89 -35.61 -3.94
CA LEU A 788 13.43 -35.67 -5.33
C LEU A 788 14.53 -36.28 -6.20
N ASP A 789 14.14 -36.94 -7.29
CA ASP A 789 15.11 -37.53 -8.21
C ASP A 789 15.31 -36.58 -9.40
N TYR A 790 16.53 -36.06 -9.53
CA TYR A 790 16.87 -34.96 -10.40
C TYR A 790 17.83 -35.41 -11.50
N GLU A 791 17.49 -35.08 -12.74
CA GLU A 791 18.27 -35.40 -13.93
C GLU A 791 18.36 -34.19 -14.85
N VAL A 792 19.43 -34.16 -15.64
CA VAL A 792 19.75 -33.05 -16.53
C VAL A 792 19.81 -33.55 -17.97
N VAL A 793 19.11 -32.84 -18.87
CA VAL A 793 19.29 -32.96 -20.32
C VAL A 793 19.95 -31.69 -20.81
N VAL A 794 21.18 -31.82 -21.28
CA VAL A 794 21.97 -30.70 -21.77
C VAL A 794 21.52 -30.33 -23.18
N CYS A 795 21.10 -29.08 -23.33
CA CYS A 795 20.59 -28.50 -24.55
C CYS A 795 21.68 -27.68 -25.23
N ARG A 796 21.78 -27.76 -26.57
CA ARG A 796 22.64 -26.84 -27.31
C ARG A 796 22.14 -25.43 -27.10
N SER A 797 23.01 -24.48 -26.79
CA SER A 797 22.60 -23.12 -26.51
C SER A 797 23.59 -22.08 -27.04
N GLN A 798 23.13 -20.83 -27.06
CA GLN A 798 23.94 -19.68 -27.36
C GLN A 798 23.63 -18.56 -26.35
N MET A 799 24.64 -18.14 -25.61
CA MET A 799 24.59 -16.99 -24.73
C MET A 799 25.02 -15.74 -25.48
N VAL A 800 24.11 -14.77 -25.59
CA VAL A 800 24.34 -13.47 -26.19
C VAL A 800 24.26 -12.40 -25.12
N GLU A 801 25.36 -11.68 -24.91
CA GLU A 801 25.36 -10.49 -24.07
C GLU A 801 24.89 -9.29 -24.91
N SER A 802 23.91 -8.55 -24.38
CA SER A 802 23.43 -7.32 -25.00
C SER A 802 23.20 -6.25 -23.94
N PRO A 803 23.23 -4.95 -24.27
CA PRO A 803 22.89 -3.92 -23.30
C PRO A 803 21.40 -4.00 -22.91
N PHE A 804 21.06 -3.59 -21.69
CA PHE A 804 19.67 -3.41 -21.27
C PHE A 804 18.99 -2.29 -22.09
N PRO A 805 17.75 -2.48 -22.55
CA PRO A 805 16.99 -1.44 -23.24
C PRO A 805 16.86 -0.19 -22.36
N GLY A 806 17.36 0.96 -22.84
CA GLY A 806 17.35 2.23 -22.11
C GLY A 806 18.42 2.38 -21.02
N GLN A 807 19.26 1.36 -20.78
CA GLN A 807 20.36 1.39 -19.81
C GLN A 807 21.63 0.76 -20.42
N PRO A 808 22.30 1.44 -21.38
CA PRO A 808 23.39 0.87 -22.18
C PRO A 808 24.67 0.53 -21.38
N HIS A 809 24.72 0.91 -20.10
CA HIS A 809 25.79 0.59 -19.16
C HIS A 809 25.54 -0.73 -18.41
N LEU A 810 24.34 -1.30 -18.49
CA LEU A 810 24.03 -2.62 -17.95
C LEU A 810 23.99 -3.64 -19.08
N THR A 811 24.60 -4.79 -18.87
CA THR A 811 24.58 -5.92 -19.81
C THR A 811 23.58 -6.96 -19.32
N GLN A 812 22.68 -7.40 -20.19
CA GLN A 812 21.82 -8.56 -19.99
C GLN A 812 22.33 -9.74 -20.81
N ARG A 813 22.28 -10.93 -20.22
CA ARG A 813 22.61 -12.20 -20.87
C ARG A 813 21.32 -12.84 -21.36
N HIS A 814 21.20 -13.00 -22.68
CA HIS A 814 20.16 -13.80 -23.31
C HIS A 814 20.71 -15.19 -23.58
N VAL A 815 19.93 -16.23 -23.29
CA VAL A 815 20.29 -17.60 -23.62
C VAL A 815 19.17 -18.19 -24.45
N THR A 816 19.49 -18.59 -25.67
CA THR A 816 18.58 -19.35 -26.54
C THR A 816 19.07 -20.78 -26.62
N SER A 817 18.18 -21.73 -26.39
CA SER A 817 18.49 -23.16 -26.35
C SER A 817 17.70 -23.92 -27.42
N GLN A 818 18.31 -24.94 -28.00
CA GLN A 818 17.64 -25.95 -28.81
C GLN A 818 17.70 -27.29 -28.08
N VAL A 819 16.53 -27.90 -27.90
CA VAL A 819 16.36 -29.19 -27.24
C VAL A 819 16.37 -30.29 -28.30
N ASP A 820 17.19 -31.32 -28.09
CA ASP A 820 17.12 -32.55 -28.86
C ASP A 820 15.92 -33.39 -28.39
N THR A 821 14.84 -33.35 -29.16
CA THR A 821 13.56 -34.00 -28.81
C THR A 821 13.68 -35.52 -28.77
N ASP A 822 14.53 -36.13 -29.60
CA ASP A 822 14.69 -37.59 -29.61
C ASP A 822 15.38 -38.07 -28.33
N THR A 823 16.45 -37.39 -27.94
CA THR A 823 17.15 -37.63 -26.67
C THR A 823 16.22 -37.42 -25.47
N LEU A 824 15.45 -36.32 -25.48
CA LEU A 824 14.46 -36.03 -24.42
C LEU A 824 13.40 -37.14 -24.32
N VAL A 825 12.80 -37.54 -25.45
CA VAL A 825 11.76 -38.58 -25.50
C VAL A 825 12.30 -39.92 -25.01
N GLN A 826 13.52 -40.31 -25.43
CA GLN A 826 14.15 -41.55 -24.97
C GLN A 826 14.35 -41.54 -23.44
N ARG A 827 14.83 -40.42 -22.90
CA ARG A 827 15.08 -40.26 -21.46
C ARG A 827 13.77 -40.27 -20.67
N VAL A 828 12.76 -39.53 -21.10
CA VAL A 828 11.45 -39.50 -20.45
C VAL A 828 10.78 -40.88 -20.50
N ARG A 829 10.85 -41.61 -21.62
CA ARG A 829 10.34 -42.99 -21.69
C ARG A 829 11.04 -43.94 -20.72
N ALA A 830 12.34 -43.77 -20.51
CA ALA A 830 13.08 -44.56 -19.52
C ALA A 830 12.58 -44.27 -18.10
N LEU A 831 12.30 -43.00 -17.77
CA LEU A 831 11.73 -42.60 -16.49
C LEU A 831 10.30 -43.12 -16.28
N LEU A 832 9.43 -43.02 -17.29
CA LEU A 832 8.04 -43.47 -17.19
C LEU A 832 7.94 -44.98 -16.92
N LYS A 833 8.82 -45.80 -17.50
CA LYS A 833 8.90 -47.24 -17.20
C LYS A 833 9.20 -47.55 -15.74
N VAL A 834 9.88 -46.64 -15.03
CA VAL A 834 10.20 -46.78 -13.60
C VAL A 834 9.02 -46.30 -12.72
N VAL A 835 8.15 -45.45 -13.25
CA VAL A 835 6.99 -44.88 -12.54
C VAL A 835 5.72 -45.75 -12.70
N GLU A 836 5.65 -46.57 -13.75
CA GLU A 836 4.60 -47.58 -13.99
C GLU A 836 4.89 -48.96 -13.36
N LEU A 837 6.03 -49.12 -12.67
CA LEU A 837 6.39 -50.25 -11.81
C LEU A 837 6.19 -49.85 -10.33
#